data_AF-A0A831RFN9-F1
#
_entry.id   AF-A0A831RFN9-F1
#
_cell.length_a   1.000
_cell.length_b   1.000
_cell.length_c   1.000
_cell.angle_alpha   90.00
_cell.angle_beta   90.00
_cell.angle_gamma   90.00
#
_symmetry.space_group_name_H-M   'P 1'
#
loop_
_entity.id
_entity.type
_entity.pdbx_description
1 polymer ?
#
loop_
_entity_poly.entity_id
_entity_poly.type
_entity_poly.pdbx_seq_one_letter_code
_entity_poly.pdbx_strand_id
1 'polypeptide(L)'
;MPQPIKPSSPTGHRQLVSCWTYALMLALLLHFVPATPAFTLPPEQQVWPPMEHLDPEGGPRGIGVRKNRPIRLDILQQVPDDAEPAAIMALDQPDDAGHGKRRDFLRSLSPADRQWLVEHSPVKVGVMDAWPPFSYLDDHGELAGVSIGYLQALSDRLGDLLTPVPGEWKRLYDDVANRRLDVMMDITPKPSRDPLFNFTTPYLDIPHVIVTRKGTPFIASEAELTGKTLALERGFGNVEYFQRHFPDIPLTLYANTLSALEAVSRGDADAYAGNRAVALYLIDRHFLTNLRIHGTLNKPGSILALGVRKDWPKLRDILQQALDDIPATERQHLLKRWIPGVGDQEPTIKLTAAQYDWLDRHPEIPVGIDGNWPPIDFLDKQGRHAGITADYLHLLERRLGIRFNPKKFGSFKEMLEQVMDGDPPVGATVAYNAQRGKRLLYTAPFFDAHEVIVVREENQSLHRIEDLKGHTVAMEDGFITTTKLMNNYPDIGRILVGDTLSALQKVSWGEADAYIGNQAVATWLIRNHQLDNLVVTGDAGFGVDPQHFVVSRLAPDWKPLVGIIDAALATISEAERLQIEERWLGRSPVSELPPVKLTREERRWLQAHKKIRLGIDRAWPPMEFIDDKGEYRGISHDFMRLIGRQLEIKWVKPKAMPWEEVLKGIREKTLDVIPLMAPNRERKTYMNFTRPLVNAQVVIINRRGEVGVDDLTDLNGQRVAVVRGYSVTFDLQRDYPEIVPDLYDNVGEALHAVSAGRNTAFVGILPVAGY
;
A
#
# COMPACT_ATOMS: atom_id res chain seq x y z
N MET A 1 -27.67 26.02 -43.31
CA MET A 1 -27.87 27.47 -43.55
C MET A 1 -27.39 28.23 -42.33
N PRO A 2 -26.77 29.42 -42.39
CA PRO A 2 -26.16 30.14 -43.53
C PRO A 2 -24.63 30.41 -43.37
N GLN A 3 -24.03 30.85 -44.48
CA GLN A 3 -22.74 31.58 -44.66
C GLN A 3 -22.87 33.04 -44.14
N PRO A 4 -21.85 33.97 -44.17
CA PRO A 4 -20.64 34.07 -45.05
C PRO A 4 -19.35 34.51 -44.28
N ILE A 5 -18.12 34.65 -44.82
CA ILE A 5 -17.59 35.65 -45.80
C ILE A 5 -16.14 35.26 -46.19
N LYS A 6 -15.79 35.37 -47.48
CA LYS A 6 -14.45 35.39 -48.14
C LYS A 6 -13.98 36.86 -48.33
N PRO A 7 -12.79 37.25 -48.88
CA PRO A 7 -11.68 36.48 -49.49
C PRO A 7 -10.26 37.01 -49.16
N SER A 8 -9.20 36.32 -49.61
CA SER A 8 -8.21 36.83 -50.60
C SER A 8 -6.87 36.07 -50.58
N SER A 9 -6.47 35.60 -51.76
CA SER A 9 -5.09 35.25 -52.14
C SER A 9 -4.57 36.36 -53.06
N PRO A 10 -3.24 36.52 -53.25
CA PRO A 10 -2.64 35.92 -54.44
C PRO A 10 -1.17 35.44 -54.32
N THR A 11 -0.92 34.29 -54.96
CA THR A 11 0.20 33.92 -55.86
C THR A 11 1.47 34.77 -55.97
N GLY A 12 2.63 34.10 -56.12
CA GLY A 12 3.83 34.74 -56.71
C GLY A 12 5.13 33.91 -56.77
N HIS A 13 5.19 32.97 -57.71
CA HIS A 13 6.38 32.35 -58.37
C HIS A 13 7.73 33.12 -58.39
N ARG A 14 8.87 32.42 -58.23
CA ARG A 14 9.88 31.99 -59.28
C ARG A 14 11.35 31.88 -58.78
N GLN A 15 11.99 30.80 -59.26
CA GLN A 15 13.35 30.66 -59.81
C GLN A 15 14.62 30.42 -58.94
N LEU A 16 15.26 29.29 -59.31
CA LEU A 16 16.66 28.88 -59.18
C LEU A 16 17.64 29.88 -59.82
N VAL A 17 18.83 30.07 -59.22
CA VAL A 17 20.15 30.20 -59.89
C VAL A 17 21.29 29.79 -58.91
N SER A 18 22.31 29.13 -59.44
CA SER A 18 23.53 28.58 -58.84
C SER A 18 24.71 29.56 -58.67
N CYS A 19 25.79 29.07 -58.01
CA CYS A 19 27.25 29.38 -58.14
C CYS A 19 27.90 29.75 -56.79
N TRP A 20 28.73 28.90 -56.17
CA TRP A 20 30.19 28.75 -56.36
C TRP A 20 31.00 30.06 -56.30
N THR A 21 31.67 30.29 -55.16
CA THR A 21 33.14 30.38 -54.94
C THR A 21 33.44 31.33 -53.78
N TYR A 22 34.20 30.90 -52.77
CA TYR A 22 35.42 31.59 -52.32
C TYR A 22 36.18 30.65 -51.37
N ALA A 23 37.35 30.22 -51.85
CA ALA A 23 38.39 29.58 -51.08
C ALA A 23 39.51 30.60 -50.80
N LEU A 24 40.26 30.34 -49.72
CA LEU A 24 41.58 30.88 -49.38
C LEU A 24 41.69 32.33 -48.91
N MET A 25 41.83 32.49 -47.60
CA MET A 25 43.00 33.19 -47.05
C MET A 25 43.85 32.18 -46.25
N LEU A 26 45.00 31.86 -46.83
CA LEU A 26 46.21 31.29 -46.22
C LEU A 26 46.57 32.04 -44.92
N ALA A 27 46.89 31.35 -43.82
CA ALA A 27 48.17 30.67 -43.51
C ALA A 27 49.27 31.60 -42.97
N LEU A 28 49.69 31.30 -41.73
CA LEU A 28 51.01 31.47 -41.08
C LEU A 28 50.75 31.12 -39.60
N LEU A 29 51.31 30.07 -38.98
CA LEU A 29 52.69 29.59 -38.99
C LEU A 29 52.79 28.10 -38.62
N LEU A 30 53.72 27.43 -39.30
CA LEU A 30 54.25 26.08 -39.08
C LEU A 30 55.44 26.09 -38.09
N HIS A 31 55.81 24.88 -37.65
CA HIS A 31 57.08 24.38 -37.05
C HIS A 31 57.04 24.20 -35.52
N PHE A 32 57.36 23.07 -34.87
CA PHE A 32 58.27 21.94 -35.16
C PHE A 32 57.76 20.61 -34.54
N VAL A 33 58.10 19.48 -35.18
CA VAL A 33 58.17 18.08 -34.67
C VAL A 33 59.67 17.86 -34.31
N PRO A 34 60.17 17.02 -33.36
CA PRO A 34 59.80 15.60 -33.21
C PRO A 34 60.00 14.89 -31.83
N ALA A 35 59.63 13.60 -31.84
CA ALA A 35 60.21 12.45 -31.13
C ALA A 35 59.85 12.14 -29.65
N THR A 36 59.42 10.88 -29.46
CA THR A 36 59.29 10.10 -28.23
C THR A 36 60.60 10.01 -27.42
N PRO A 37 60.50 9.69 -26.12
CA PRO A 37 60.97 8.37 -25.70
C PRO A 37 60.04 7.64 -24.72
N ALA A 38 60.13 6.32 -24.79
CA ALA A 38 59.61 5.39 -23.79
C ALA A 38 60.25 5.64 -22.42
N PHE A 39 59.46 5.51 -21.35
CA PHE A 39 59.97 5.26 -20.01
C PHE A 39 59.20 4.10 -19.36
N THR A 40 60.00 3.10 -19.03
CA THR A 40 59.73 1.85 -18.32
C THR A 40 59.30 2.07 -16.87
N LEU A 41 58.30 1.34 -16.40
CA LEU A 41 58.00 1.14 -14.97
C LEU A 41 58.87 -0.02 -14.43
N PRO A 42 59.48 0.09 -13.23
CA PRO A 42 60.13 -1.03 -12.59
C PRO A 42 59.11 -1.93 -11.85
N PRO A 43 59.42 -3.23 -11.66
CA PRO A 43 58.54 -4.20 -11.02
C PRO A 43 58.85 -4.32 -9.53
N GLU A 44 57.86 -4.23 -8.66
CA GLU A 44 57.96 -4.88 -7.35
C GLU A 44 56.67 -5.61 -7.01
N GLN A 45 56.85 -6.91 -6.84
CA GLN A 45 55.93 -7.88 -6.29
C GLN A 45 55.71 -7.57 -4.80
N GLN A 46 54.46 -7.60 -4.35
CA GLN A 46 54.19 -8.09 -3.01
C GLN A 46 52.86 -8.84 -3.01
N VAL A 47 53.00 -10.15 -3.16
CA VAL A 47 51.99 -11.15 -2.84
C VAL A 47 52.04 -11.36 -1.32
N TRP A 48 50.90 -11.23 -0.64
CA TRP A 48 50.63 -11.87 0.65
C TRP A 48 49.12 -12.07 0.84
N PRO A 49 48.70 -13.00 1.72
CA PRO A 49 47.82 -14.13 1.40
C PRO A 49 46.36 -13.86 1.85
N PRO A 50 45.41 -14.81 1.67
CA PRO A 50 44.05 -14.62 2.16
C PRO A 50 44.06 -14.60 3.69
N MET A 51 43.51 -13.55 4.31
CA MET A 51 43.30 -13.55 5.76
C MET A 51 42.09 -14.42 6.11
N GLU A 52 42.38 -15.38 7.00
CA GLU A 52 41.47 -16.32 7.64
C GLU A 52 40.35 -15.64 8.43
N HIS A 53 39.25 -16.37 8.53
CA HIS A 53 38.10 -16.08 9.38
C HIS A 53 38.52 -15.89 10.85
N LEU A 54 38.28 -14.69 11.37
CA LEU A 54 38.20 -14.45 12.82
C LEU A 54 36.74 -14.59 13.24
N ASP A 55 36.48 -15.68 13.94
CA ASP A 55 35.29 -15.93 14.75
C ASP A 55 35.36 -15.09 16.04
N PRO A 56 34.29 -14.39 16.45
CA PRO A 56 34.16 -13.91 17.81
C PRO A 56 32.87 -14.41 18.46
N GLU A 57 32.88 -15.62 19.04
CA GLU A 57 32.00 -15.94 20.17
C GLU A 57 32.64 -15.48 21.49
N GLY A 58 31.94 -14.61 22.21
CA GLY A 58 32.37 -14.12 23.52
C GLY A 58 31.36 -13.24 24.27
N GLY A 59 30.24 -13.83 24.71
CA GLY A 59 29.44 -13.38 25.87
C GLY A 59 28.02 -12.85 25.61
N PRO A 60 27.15 -12.73 26.64
CA PRO A 60 26.78 -13.69 27.68
C PRO A 60 25.37 -14.30 27.44
N ARG A 61 25.06 -15.40 28.13
CA ARG A 61 23.78 -16.13 28.09
C ARG A 61 22.57 -15.20 28.31
N GLY A 62 21.79 -15.00 27.24
CA GLY A 62 20.50 -14.32 27.24
C GLY A 62 19.41 -15.24 26.71
N ILE A 63 18.27 -15.24 27.39
CA ILE A 63 17.09 -16.08 27.17
C ILE A 63 16.69 -16.08 25.68
N GLY A 64 16.69 -17.27 25.06
CA GLY A 64 16.50 -17.47 23.64
C GLY A 64 15.07 -17.18 23.16
N VAL A 65 14.91 -16.12 22.38
CA VAL A 65 13.78 -15.96 21.46
C VAL A 65 14.22 -16.52 20.10
N ARG A 66 13.51 -17.56 19.62
CA ARG A 66 13.80 -18.25 18.35
C ARG A 66 13.77 -17.26 17.17
N LYS A 67 14.86 -17.20 16.38
CA LYS A 67 14.87 -16.62 15.04
C LYS A 67 14.40 -17.69 14.03
N ASN A 68 13.48 -17.33 13.14
CA ASN A 68 13.12 -18.16 11.97
C ASN A 68 14.39 -18.52 11.19
N ARG A 69 14.64 -19.80 10.93
CA ARG A 69 15.68 -20.23 9.98
C ARG A 69 15.12 -20.11 8.56
N PRO A 70 15.76 -19.36 7.64
CA PRO A 70 15.38 -19.37 6.23
C PRO A 70 15.71 -20.72 5.57
N ILE A 71 14.93 -21.11 4.56
CA ILE A 71 15.20 -22.29 3.73
C ILE A 71 16.10 -21.86 2.58
N ARG A 72 17.36 -22.32 2.57
CA ARG A 72 18.32 -21.95 1.51
C ARG A 72 18.43 -23.02 0.43
N LEU A 73 18.47 -22.58 -0.83
CA LEU A 73 18.58 -23.47 -2.01
C LEU A 73 19.96 -24.12 -2.16
N ASP A 74 21.03 -23.51 -1.65
CA ASP A 74 22.41 -24.02 -1.74
C ASP A 74 22.64 -25.30 -0.90
N ILE A 75 21.75 -25.59 0.04
CA ILE A 75 21.75 -26.82 0.86
C ILE A 75 20.87 -27.93 0.25
N LEU A 76 19.97 -27.60 -0.69
CA LEU A 76 19.01 -28.56 -1.27
C LEU A 76 19.53 -29.31 -2.50
N GLN A 77 20.69 -28.94 -3.05
CA GLN A 77 21.36 -29.70 -4.13
C GLN A 77 22.34 -30.77 -3.62
N GLN A 78 22.48 -30.92 -2.29
CA GLN A 78 23.38 -31.90 -1.66
C GLN A 78 22.68 -32.80 -0.63
N VAL A 79 21.38 -33.07 -0.80
CA VAL A 79 20.71 -34.08 0.02
C VAL A 79 21.05 -35.46 -0.56
N PRO A 80 21.75 -36.35 0.16
CA PRO A 80 22.00 -37.71 -0.29
C PRO A 80 20.67 -38.49 -0.39
N ASP A 81 20.55 -39.40 -1.35
CA ASP A 81 19.37 -40.26 -1.57
C ASP A 81 19.06 -41.22 -0.38
N ASP A 82 19.89 -41.22 0.66
CA ASP A 82 19.92 -42.16 1.78
C ASP A 82 19.69 -41.52 3.17
N ALA A 83 19.06 -40.34 3.26
CA ALA A 83 18.61 -39.80 4.54
C ALA A 83 17.46 -40.66 5.14
N GLU A 84 17.80 -41.67 5.95
CA GLU A 84 16.81 -42.52 6.65
C GLU A 84 15.86 -41.69 7.55
N PRO A 85 14.53 -41.96 7.54
CA PRO A 85 13.56 -41.31 8.41
C PRO A 85 13.57 -41.92 9.82
N ALA A 86 14.71 -41.94 10.50
CA ALA A 86 14.84 -42.48 11.87
C ALA A 86 14.05 -41.67 12.93
N ALA A 87 13.65 -40.43 12.62
CA ALA A 87 13.01 -39.51 13.56
C ALA A 87 11.50 -39.77 13.82
N ILE A 88 10.83 -40.66 13.07
CA ILE A 88 9.38 -40.93 13.25
C ILE A 88 9.13 -42.10 14.21
N MET A 89 10.10 -43.01 14.39
CA MET A 89 9.95 -44.18 15.28
C MET A 89 10.30 -43.91 16.75
N ALA A 90 11.03 -42.83 17.06
CA ALA A 90 11.43 -42.48 18.43
C ALA A 90 10.39 -41.59 19.13
N LEU A 91 9.17 -42.09 19.34
CA LEU A 91 8.09 -41.34 20.02
C LEU A 91 8.19 -41.35 21.56
N ASP A 92 9.11 -42.11 22.16
CA ASP A 92 9.12 -42.44 23.60
C ASP A 92 10.35 -41.98 24.42
N GLN A 93 11.33 -41.26 23.87
CA GLN A 93 12.42 -40.69 24.68
C GLN A 93 12.18 -39.20 25.04
N PRO A 94 12.47 -38.76 26.29
CA PRO A 94 12.37 -37.36 26.67
C PRO A 94 13.69 -36.63 26.35
N ASP A 95 13.65 -35.53 25.59
CA ASP A 95 14.70 -34.49 25.69
C ASP A 95 14.34 -33.10 25.11
N ASP A 96 15.09 -32.11 25.60
CA ASP A 96 14.84 -30.67 25.82
C ASP A 96 14.76 -29.71 24.60
N ALA A 97 14.49 -30.17 23.37
CA ALA A 97 14.63 -29.34 22.16
C ALA A 97 13.32 -28.97 21.43
N GLY A 98 12.29 -28.47 22.12
CA GLY A 98 11.13 -27.77 21.52
C GLY A 98 10.44 -28.46 20.31
N HIS A 99 10.31 -29.80 20.39
CA HIS A 99 9.63 -30.68 19.44
C HIS A 99 8.16 -30.96 19.81
N GLY A 100 7.54 -30.15 20.68
CA GLY A 100 6.19 -30.38 21.21
C GLY A 100 5.12 -30.50 20.11
N LYS A 101 4.98 -29.48 19.26
CA LYS A 101 3.96 -29.44 18.18
C LYS A 101 4.03 -30.66 17.24
N ARG A 102 5.24 -31.04 16.81
CA ARG A 102 5.47 -32.20 15.94
C ARG A 102 5.07 -33.51 16.62
N ARG A 103 5.50 -33.74 17.87
CA ARG A 103 5.21 -34.99 18.60
C ARG A 103 3.72 -35.11 18.89
N ASP A 104 3.06 -34.01 19.24
CA ASP A 104 1.64 -33.99 19.56
C ASP A 104 0.78 -34.28 18.32
N PHE A 105 1.11 -33.64 17.18
CA PHE A 105 0.40 -33.89 15.93
C PHE A 105 0.65 -35.30 15.37
N LEU A 106 1.90 -35.77 15.30
CA LEU A 106 2.17 -37.11 14.80
C LEU A 106 1.50 -38.20 15.66
N ARG A 107 1.33 -37.98 16.97
CA ARG A 107 0.57 -38.88 17.87
C ARG A 107 -0.94 -38.85 17.61
N SER A 108 -1.50 -37.74 17.13
CA SER A 108 -2.93 -37.64 16.82
C SER A 108 -3.32 -38.39 15.53
N LEU A 109 -2.37 -38.56 14.59
CA LEU A 109 -2.58 -39.35 13.38
C LEU A 109 -2.83 -40.85 13.68
N SER A 110 -3.49 -41.55 12.75
CA SER A 110 -3.63 -43.00 12.88
C SER A 110 -2.28 -43.70 12.66
N PRO A 111 -2.05 -44.91 13.24
CA PRO A 111 -0.84 -45.70 12.95
C PRO A 111 -0.61 -45.91 11.45
N ALA A 112 -1.69 -46.12 10.70
CA ALA A 112 -1.64 -46.32 9.26
C ALA A 112 -1.24 -45.04 8.50
N ASP A 113 -1.60 -43.86 8.99
CA ASP A 113 -1.21 -42.57 8.39
C ASP A 113 0.25 -42.25 8.67
N ARG A 114 0.71 -42.49 9.90
CA ARG A 114 2.13 -42.37 10.27
C ARG A 114 3.00 -43.29 9.42
N GLN A 115 2.61 -44.55 9.28
CA GLN A 115 3.36 -45.51 8.46
C GLN A 115 3.38 -45.07 6.99
N TRP A 116 2.24 -44.62 6.46
CA TRP A 116 2.17 -44.13 5.08
C TRP A 116 3.13 -42.97 4.83
N LEU A 117 3.22 -42.01 5.75
CA LEU A 117 4.15 -40.88 5.66
C LEU A 117 5.62 -41.32 5.62
N VAL A 118 5.99 -42.34 6.39
CA VAL A 118 7.36 -42.89 6.38
C VAL A 118 7.68 -43.55 5.05
N GLU A 119 6.76 -44.37 4.53
CA GLU A 119 6.94 -45.12 3.28
C GLU A 119 7.00 -44.23 2.02
N HIS A 120 6.45 -43.02 2.09
CA HIS A 120 6.29 -42.12 0.93
C HIS A 120 7.06 -40.79 1.10
N SER A 121 8.06 -40.77 1.98
CA SER A 121 8.97 -39.63 2.19
C SER A 121 10.16 -39.64 1.23
N PRO A 122 10.66 -38.46 0.77
CA PRO A 122 10.08 -37.14 0.95
C PRO A 122 8.91 -36.86 -0.01
N VAL A 123 7.92 -36.11 0.46
CA VAL A 123 6.80 -35.60 -0.34
C VAL A 123 7.21 -34.29 -1.01
N LYS A 124 7.18 -34.24 -2.34
CA LYS A 124 7.58 -33.05 -3.10
C LYS A 124 6.41 -32.07 -3.22
N VAL A 125 6.60 -30.85 -2.71
CA VAL A 125 5.59 -29.79 -2.65
C VAL A 125 5.97 -28.65 -3.58
N GLY A 126 5.23 -28.47 -4.67
CA GLY A 126 5.46 -27.40 -5.64
C GLY A 126 5.01 -26.06 -5.09
N VAL A 127 5.90 -25.08 -5.17
CA VAL A 127 5.65 -23.69 -4.76
C VAL A 127 6.07 -22.77 -5.90
N MET A 128 5.32 -21.69 -6.16
CA MET A 128 5.71 -20.77 -7.21
C MET A 128 6.95 -19.98 -6.81
N ASP A 129 7.78 -19.67 -7.80
CA ASP A 129 9.02 -18.89 -7.63
C ASP A 129 8.83 -17.39 -7.90
N ALA A 130 7.69 -16.98 -8.48
CA ALA A 130 7.43 -15.60 -8.87
C ALA A 130 5.97 -15.14 -8.62
N TRP A 131 5.39 -15.45 -7.45
CA TRP A 131 4.02 -15.00 -7.09
C TRP A 131 3.91 -14.34 -5.70
N PRO A 132 4.58 -13.20 -5.47
CA PRO A 132 4.48 -12.49 -4.20
C PRO A 132 3.08 -11.88 -3.98
N PRO A 133 2.57 -11.82 -2.74
CA PRO A 133 3.25 -12.21 -1.50
C PRO A 133 3.00 -13.67 -1.07
N PHE A 134 2.53 -14.56 -1.94
CA PHE A 134 2.15 -15.93 -1.57
C PHE A 134 3.34 -16.89 -1.56
N SER A 135 3.91 -17.17 -2.73
CA SER A 135 5.11 -18.00 -2.89
C SER A 135 6.00 -17.39 -3.98
N TYR A 136 7.23 -17.05 -3.60
CA TYR A 136 8.23 -16.48 -4.50
C TYR A 136 9.64 -16.67 -3.94
N LEU A 137 10.65 -16.48 -4.79
CA LEU A 137 12.04 -16.33 -4.37
C LEU A 137 12.31 -14.84 -4.09
N ASP A 138 12.83 -14.54 -2.90
CA ASP A 138 13.20 -13.17 -2.55
C ASP A 138 14.53 -12.74 -3.19
N ASP A 139 14.97 -11.52 -2.88
CA ASP A 139 16.21 -10.94 -3.42
C ASP A 139 17.48 -11.73 -3.02
N HIS A 140 17.38 -12.67 -2.07
CA HIS A 140 18.45 -13.57 -1.64
C HIS A 140 18.33 -14.97 -2.26
N GLY A 141 17.32 -15.22 -3.09
CA GLY A 141 17.02 -16.55 -3.63
C GLY A 141 16.43 -17.50 -2.59
N GLU A 142 15.91 -16.99 -1.48
CA GLU A 142 15.24 -17.79 -0.44
C GLU A 142 13.72 -17.80 -0.68
N LEU A 143 13.06 -18.92 -0.35
CA LEU A 143 11.61 -19.01 -0.47
C LEU A 143 10.92 -18.11 0.56
N ALA A 144 10.02 -17.27 0.08
CA ALA A 144 9.30 -16.29 0.88
C ALA A 144 7.80 -16.22 0.53
N GLY A 145 7.03 -15.69 1.48
CA GLY A 145 5.60 -15.40 1.32
C GLY A 145 4.68 -16.13 2.30
N VAL A 146 3.39 -15.85 2.19
CA VAL A 146 2.31 -16.41 3.03
C VAL A 146 2.25 -17.92 2.91
N SER A 147 2.27 -18.44 1.68
CA SER A 147 2.15 -19.86 1.39
C SER A 147 3.37 -20.62 1.87
N ILE A 148 4.55 -20.00 1.85
CA ILE A 148 5.76 -20.55 2.47
C ILE A 148 5.63 -20.58 4.00
N GLY A 149 4.96 -19.59 4.59
CA GLY A 149 4.59 -19.61 6.01
C GLY A 149 3.67 -20.79 6.37
N TYR A 150 2.67 -21.09 5.53
CA TYR A 150 1.83 -22.28 5.69
C TYR A 150 2.62 -23.57 5.49
N LEU A 151 3.51 -23.62 4.50
CA LEU A 151 4.39 -24.77 4.29
C LEU A 151 5.26 -25.03 5.52
N GLN A 152 5.84 -24.00 6.12
CA GLN A 152 6.60 -24.13 7.37
C GLN A 152 5.73 -24.63 8.52
N ALA A 153 4.50 -24.11 8.67
CA ALA A 153 3.57 -24.56 9.69
C ALA A 153 3.15 -26.04 9.51
N LEU A 154 3.07 -26.51 8.27
CA LEU A 154 2.87 -27.93 7.94
C LEU A 154 4.11 -28.76 8.25
N SER A 155 5.31 -28.29 7.88
CA SER A 155 6.57 -28.96 8.20
C SER A 155 6.83 -29.02 9.70
N ASP A 156 6.42 -28.03 10.49
CA ASP A 156 6.52 -28.05 11.95
C ASP A 156 5.68 -29.18 12.59
N ARG A 157 4.62 -29.64 11.90
CA ARG A 157 3.72 -30.73 12.32
C ARG A 157 4.14 -32.09 11.77
N LEU A 158 4.53 -32.12 10.50
CA LEU A 158 4.86 -33.35 9.76
C LEU A 158 6.37 -33.69 9.80
N GLY A 159 7.23 -32.78 10.25
CA GLY A 159 8.68 -32.90 10.19
C GLY A 159 9.26 -32.56 8.82
N ASP A 160 10.50 -32.98 8.57
CA ASP A 160 11.24 -32.73 7.32
C ASP A 160 10.74 -33.55 6.11
N LEU A 161 9.49 -34.04 6.16
CA LEU A 161 8.89 -34.87 5.13
C LEU A 161 8.44 -34.08 3.90
N LEU A 162 8.23 -32.77 4.03
CA LEU A 162 7.79 -31.90 2.94
C LEU A 162 9.01 -31.19 2.33
N THR A 163 9.31 -31.49 1.06
CA THR A 163 10.40 -30.85 0.33
C THR A 163 9.84 -29.84 -0.67
N PRO A 164 10.10 -28.52 -0.52
CA PRO A 164 9.64 -27.52 -1.48
C PRO A 164 10.37 -27.67 -2.83
N VAL A 165 9.61 -27.56 -3.92
CA VAL A 165 10.12 -27.53 -5.29
C VAL A 165 9.68 -26.21 -5.96
N PRO A 166 10.55 -25.20 -6.04
CA PRO A 166 10.24 -23.93 -6.70
C PRO A 166 10.11 -24.12 -8.22
N GLY A 167 9.16 -23.43 -8.84
CA GLY A 167 9.06 -23.34 -10.30
C GLY A 167 7.86 -22.56 -10.82
N GLU A 168 7.85 -22.33 -12.13
CA GLU A 168 6.71 -21.72 -12.83
C GLU A 168 5.44 -22.57 -12.72
N TRP A 169 4.29 -21.89 -12.62
CA TRP A 169 2.98 -22.52 -12.46
C TRP A 169 2.70 -23.67 -13.45
N LYS A 170 2.96 -23.44 -14.74
CA LYS A 170 2.73 -24.45 -15.78
C LYS A 170 3.63 -25.68 -15.60
N ARG A 171 4.91 -25.47 -15.29
CA ARG A 171 5.87 -26.57 -15.07
C ARG A 171 5.41 -27.44 -13.90
N LEU A 172 5.08 -26.81 -12.77
CA LEU A 172 4.61 -27.51 -11.58
C LEU A 172 3.32 -28.31 -11.86
N TYR A 173 2.40 -27.74 -12.66
CA TYR A 173 1.14 -28.41 -13.01
C TYR A 173 1.40 -29.66 -13.86
N ASP A 174 2.26 -29.52 -14.87
CA ASP A 174 2.69 -30.63 -15.73
C ASP A 174 3.47 -31.69 -14.90
N ASP A 175 4.23 -31.29 -13.89
CA ASP A 175 4.95 -32.21 -13.01
C ASP A 175 4.01 -33.06 -12.14
N VAL A 176 2.87 -32.52 -11.67
CA VAL A 176 1.84 -33.35 -11.02
C VAL A 176 1.19 -34.31 -12.01
N ALA A 177 0.84 -33.83 -13.22
CA ALA A 177 0.25 -34.66 -14.25
C ALA A 177 1.16 -35.84 -14.65
N ASN A 178 2.48 -35.63 -14.62
CA ASN A 178 3.50 -36.63 -14.91
C ASN A 178 4.03 -37.35 -13.65
N ARG A 179 3.44 -37.12 -12.47
CA ARG A 179 3.83 -37.72 -11.18
C ARG A 179 5.30 -37.47 -10.78
N ARG A 180 5.88 -36.36 -11.24
CA ARG A 180 7.18 -35.84 -10.77
C ARG A 180 7.05 -34.96 -9.52
N LEU A 181 5.82 -34.52 -9.23
CA LEU A 181 5.46 -33.70 -8.08
C LEU A 181 4.23 -34.29 -7.37
N ASP A 182 4.22 -34.27 -6.04
CA ASP A 182 3.19 -34.95 -5.23
C ASP A 182 2.07 -34.01 -4.79
N VAL A 183 2.43 -32.78 -4.44
CA VAL A 183 1.54 -31.73 -3.96
C VAL A 183 1.84 -30.43 -4.68
N MET A 184 0.81 -29.70 -5.06
CA MET A 184 0.91 -28.35 -5.59
C MET A 184 0.24 -27.38 -4.61
N MET A 185 0.97 -26.36 -4.16
CA MET A 185 0.40 -25.27 -3.37
C MET A 185 -0.27 -24.23 -4.26
N ASP A 186 -1.09 -23.38 -3.65
CA ASP A 186 -1.69 -22.20 -4.28
C ASP A 186 -2.60 -22.52 -5.48
N ILE A 187 -3.20 -23.71 -5.49
CA ILE A 187 -4.07 -24.17 -6.58
C ILE A 187 -5.55 -23.94 -6.27
N THR A 188 -6.26 -23.31 -7.20
CA THR A 188 -7.74 -23.18 -7.12
C THR A 188 -8.45 -24.50 -7.48
N PRO A 189 -9.29 -25.05 -6.59
CA PRO A 189 -10.15 -26.19 -6.92
C PRO A 189 -11.14 -25.82 -8.04
N LYS A 190 -11.20 -26.63 -9.10
CA LYS A 190 -12.12 -26.45 -10.23
C LYS A 190 -12.45 -27.81 -10.84
N PRO A 191 -13.68 -28.01 -11.38
CA PRO A 191 -14.08 -29.27 -12.01
C PRO A 191 -13.10 -29.78 -13.08
N SER A 192 -12.48 -28.87 -13.85
CA SER A 192 -11.51 -29.21 -14.88
C SER A 192 -10.19 -29.79 -14.34
N ARG A 193 -9.92 -29.66 -13.04
CA ARG A 193 -8.70 -30.14 -12.37
C ARG A 193 -8.96 -31.40 -11.54
N ASP A 194 -10.21 -31.76 -11.29
CA ASP A 194 -10.61 -32.94 -10.52
C ASP A 194 -10.01 -34.28 -11.01
N PRO A 195 -9.76 -34.49 -12.33
CA PRO A 195 -9.10 -35.72 -12.78
C PRO A 195 -7.66 -35.89 -12.31
N LEU A 196 -6.96 -34.78 -12.02
CA LEU A 196 -5.53 -34.80 -11.67
C LEU A 196 -5.28 -34.59 -10.17
N PHE A 197 -6.23 -34.01 -9.45
CA PHE A 197 -6.02 -33.56 -8.07
C PHE A 197 -7.07 -34.07 -7.08
N ASN A 198 -6.64 -34.28 -5.84
CA ASN A 198 -7.44 -34.27 -4.63
C ASN A 198 -7.12 -32.99 -3.87
N PHE A 199 -8.13 -32.13 -3.65
CA PHE A 199 -7.93 -30.85 -2.99
C PHE A 199 -8.20 -30.94 -1.49
N THR A 200 -7.42 -30.21 -0.70
CA THR A 200 -7.82 -29.83 0.67
C THR A 200 -8.91 -28.75 0.62
N THR A 201 -9.46 -28.41 1.78
CA THR A 201 -10.17 -27.15 1.92
C THR A 201 -9.21 -25.98 1.61
N PRO A 202 -9.71 -24.90 1.00
CA PRO A 202 -8.90 -23.72 0.76
C PRO A 202 -8.39 -23.11 2.07
N TYR A 203 -7.11 -22.74 2.10
CA TYR A 203 -6.50 -22.04 3.23
C TYR A 203 -6.42 -20.52 3.02
N LEU A 204 -6.68 -20.03 1.79
CA LEU A 204 -6.82 -18.60 1.48
C LEU A 204 -7.96 -18.37 0.48
N ASP A 205 -8.65 -17.25 0.65
CA ASP A 205 -9.56 -16.67 -0.34
C ASP A 205 -9.28 -15.17 -0.43
N ILE A 206 -8.92 -14.71 -1.63
CA ILE A 206 -8.43 -13.35 -1.86
C ILE A 206 -9.23 -12.71 -2.99
N PRO A 207 -9.94 -11.59 -2.75
CA PRO A 207 -10.75 -10.97 -3.78
C PRO A 207 -9.88 -10.48 -4.94
N HIS A 208 -10.49 -10.40 -6.12
CA HIS A 208 -9.91 -9.69 -7.25
C HIS A 208 -10.40 -8.24 -7.26
N VAL A 209 -9.54 -7.31 -7.69
CA VAL A 209 -9.81 -5.88 -7.71
C VAL A 209 -9.45 -5.28 -9.07
N ILE A 210 -10.01 -4.10 -9.33
CA ILE A 210 -9.63 -3.23 -10.44
C ILE A 210 -8.57 -2.25 -9.93
N VAL A 211 -7.52 -2.00 -10.73
CA VAL A 211 -6.48 -1.01 -10.45
C VAL A 211 -6.36 -0.06 -11.62
N THR A 212 -6.36 1.24 -11.38
CA THR A 212 -6.18 2.28 -12.41
C THR A 212 -5.19 3.34 -11.96
N ARG A 213 -4.83 4.28 -12.85
CA ARG A 213 -4.12 5.49 -12.44
C ARG A 213 -4.98 6.39 -11.55
N LYS A 214 -4.36 7.12 -10.63
CA LYS A 214 -4.97 8.20 -9.84
C LYS A 214 -5.55 9.27 -10.78
N GLY A 215 -6.64 9.91 -10.35
CA GLY A 215 -7.40 10.86 -11.18
C GLY A 215 -8.45 10.22 -12.08
N THR A 216 -8.42 8.89 -12.28
CA THR A 216 -9.50 8.16 -12.93
C THR A 216 -10.74 8.15 -12.01
N PRO A 217 -11.96 8.44 -12.52
CA PRO A 217 -13.19 8.24 -11.76
C PRO A 217 -13.29 6.82 -11.19
N PHE A 218 -13.86 6.68 -10.01
CA PHE A 218 -13.99 5.37 -9.35
C PHE A 218 -14.77 4.41 -10.25
N ILE A 219 -14.25 3.19 -10.41
CA ILE A 219 -14.82 2.11 -11.23
C ILE A 219 -15.33 1.06 -10.26
N ALA A 220 -16.66 0.88 -10.19
CA ALA A 220 -17.24 -0.04 -9.21
C ALA A 220 -17.33 -1.48 -9.71
N SER A 221 -17.35 -1.68 -11.03
CA SER A 221 -17.62 -2.99 -11.65
C SER A 221 -16.89 -3.19 -12.98
N GLU A 222 -16.85 -4.44 -13.45
CA GLU A 222 -16.24 -4.81 -14.74
C GLU A 222 -16.92 -4.17 -15.95
N ALA A 223 -18.24 -3.95 -15.88
CA ALA A 223 -18.99 -3.36 -17.00
C ALA A 223 -18.50 -1.94 -17.36
N GLU A 224 -18.01 -1.19 -16.37
CA GLU A 224 -17.47 0.16 -16.53
C GLU A 224 -16.06 0.18 -17.17
N LEU A 225 -15.47 -0.99 -17.44
CA LEU A 225 -14.24 -1.15 -18.21
C LEU A 225 -14.49 -1.25 -19.72
N THR A 226 -15.74 -1.22 -20.18
CA THR A 226 -16.06 -1.27 -21.62
C THR A 226 -15.37 -0.13 -22.37
N GLY A 227 -14.68 -0.46 -23.45
CA GLY A 227 -13.89 0.49 -24.24
C GLY A 227 -12.57 0.94 -23.60
N LYS A 228 -12.20 0.39 -22.43
CA LYS A 228 -10.89 0.60 -21.79
C LYS A 228 -9.95 -0.57 -22.06
N THR A 229 -8.67 -0.31 -22.23
CA THR A 229 -7.67 -1.37 -22.39
C THR A 229 -7.35 -2.00 -21.03
N LEU A 230 -7.57 -3.31 -20.89
CA LEU A 230 -7.35 -4.06 -19.66
C LEU A 230 -6.06 -4.88 -19.74
N ALA A 231 -5.10 -4.56 -18.87
CA ALA A 231 -3.87 -5.32 -18.68
C ALA A 231 -4.12 -6.55 -17.78
N LEU A 232 -3.74 -7.73 -18.26
CA LEU A 232 -3.83 -8.99 -17.51
C LEU A 232 -2.54 -9.80 -17.67
N GLU A 233 -2.15 -10.54 -16.63
CA GLU A 233 -1.08 -11.53 -16.72
C GLU A 233 -1.51 -12.77 -17.55
N ARG A 234 -0.61 -13.22 -18.42
CA ARG A 234 -0.80 -14.39 -19.29
C ARG A 234 -0.87 -15.67 -18.46
N GLY A 235 -1.77 -16.58 -18.84
CA GLY A 235 -1.86 -17.92 -18.25
C GLY A 235 -2.68 -18.01 -16.96
N PHE A 236 -3.30 -16.91 -16.52
CA PHE A 236 -4.18 -16.88 -15.36
C PHE A 236 -5.66 -16.91 -15.76
N GLY A 237 -6.50 -17.44 -14.86
CA GLY A 237 -7.92 -17.63 -15.12
C GLY A 237 -8.72 -16.33 -15.34
N ASN A 238 -8.16 -15.16 -15.01
CA ASN A 238 -8.78 -13.88 -15.30
C ASN A 238 -8.86 -13.61 -16.81
N VAL A 239 -7.89 -14.08 -17.60
CA VAL A 239 -7.92 -13.96 -19.06
C VAL A 239 -9.16 -14.65 -19.64
N GLU A 240 -9.37 -15.92 -19.28
CA GLU A 240 -10.56 -16.67 -19.73
C GLU A 240 -11.86 -16.06 -19.22
N TYR A 241 -11.87 -15.53 -17.99
CA TYR A 241 -13.04 -14.89 -17.43
C TYR A 241 -13.47 -13.65 -18.25
N PHE A 242 -12.55 -12.73 -18.51
CA PHE A 242 -12.87 -11.53 -19.28
C PHE A 242 -13.21 -11.86 -20.74
N GLN A 243 -12.51 -12.82 -21.37
CA GLN A 243 -12.83 -13.25 -22.73
C GLN A 243 -14.25 -13.85 -22.85
N ARG A 244 -14.72 -14.57 -21.83
CA ARG A 244 -16.05 -15.21 -21.86
C ARG A 244 -17.18 -14.26 -21.46
N HIS A 245 -16.96 -13.43 -20.45
CA HIS A 245 -18.03 -12.63 -19.82
C HIS A 245 -18.05 -11.17 -20.29
N PHE A 246 -16.92 -10.64 -20.76
CA PHE A 246 -16.77 -9.25 -21.21
C PHE A 246 -15.93 -9.17 -22.50
N PRO A 247 -16.37 -9.82 -23.60
CA PRO A 247 -15.59 -9.90 -24.84
C PRO A 247 -15.33 -8.53 -25.49
N ASP A 248 -16.13 -7.51 -25.15
CA ASP A 248 -16.00 -6.14 -25.66
C ASP A 248 -14.94 -5.30 -24.93
N ILE A 249 -14.26 -5.85 -23.91
CA ILE A 249 -13.13 -5.22 -23.24
C ILE A 249 -11.83 -5.63 -23.95
N PRO A 250 -11.09 -4.69 -24.57
CA PRO A 250 -9.79 -4.98 -25.15
C PRO A 250 -8.79 -5.48 -24.10
N LEU A 251 -8.22 -6.67 -24.31
CA LEU A 251 -7.25 -7.27 -23.40
C LEU A 251 -5.82 -7.17 -23.96
N THR A 252 -4.89 -6.72 -23.12
CA THR A 252 -3.45 -6.77 -23.38
C THR A 252 -2.78 -7.70 -22.37
N LEU A 253 -2.10 -8.74 -22.86
CA LEU A 253 -1.53 -9.79 -22.02
C LEU A 253 -0.04 -9.57 -21.75
N TYR A 254 0.32 -9.55 -20.47
CA TYR A 254 1.69 -9.34 -19.97
C TYR A 254 2.27 -10.64 -19.41
N ALA A 255 3.60 -10.69 -19.25
CA ALA A 255 4.29 -11.88 -18.75
C ALA A 255 3.96 -12.20 -17.29
N ASN A 256 3.79 -11.17 -16.45
CA ASN A 256 3.49 -11.30 -15.03
C ASN A 256 2.66 -10.10 -14.53
N THR A 257 2.18 -10.17 -13.28
CA THR A 257 1.34 -9.13 -12.67
C THR A 257 2.06 -7.78 -12.54
N LEU A 258 3.37 -7.77 -12.24
CA LEU A 258 4.13 -6.53 -12.12
C LEU A 258 4.14 -5.77 -13.46
N SER A 259 4.47 -6.44 -14.56
CA SER A 259 4.47 -5.82 -15.89
C SER A 259 3.09 -5.32 -16.31
N ALA A 260 2.01 -6.01 -15.90
CA ALA A 260 0.65 -5.54 -16.14
C ALA A 260 0.32 -4.26 -15.35
N LEU A 261 0.72 -4.17 -14.07
CA LEU A 261 0.56 -2.97 -13.25
C LEU A 261 1.42 -1.81 -13.76
N GLU A 262 2.66 -2.07 -14.17
CA GLU A 262 3.56 -1.08 -14.75
C GLU A 262 3.00 -0.50 -16.06
N ALA A 263 2.37 -1.33 -16.91
CA ALA A 263 1.69 -0.85 -18.11
C ALA A 263 0.54 0.12 -17.78
N VAL A 264 -0.24 -0.17 -16.73
CA VAL A 264 -1.27 0.77 -16.24
C VAL A 264 -0.62 2.04 -15.71
N SER A 265 0.51 1.92 -14.98
CA SER A 265 1.25 3.06 -14.43
C SER A 265 1.78 3.98 -15.54
N ARG A 266 2.33 3.43 -16.63
CA ARG A 266 2.86 4.19 -17.78
C ARG A 266 1.78 4.77 -18.70
N GLY A 267 0.55 4.22 -18.65
CA GLY A 267 -0.52 4.63 -19.56
C GLY A 267 -0.68 3.76 -20.79
N ASP A 268 0.04 2.65 -20.89
CA ASP A 268 -0.05 1.67 -21.98
C ASP A 268 -1.38 0.86 -21.90
N ALA A 269 -1.95 0.78 -20.70
CA ALA A 269 -3.28 0.24 -20.42
C ALA A 269 -4.07 1.17 -19.49
N ASP A 270 -5.40 1.08 -19.50
CA ASP A 270 -6.28 1.92 -18.69
C ASP A 270 -6.51 1.33 -17.29
N ALA A 271 -6.57 0.01 -17.20
CA ALA A 271 -6.82 -0.71 -15.96
C ALA A 271 -6.09 -2.05 -15.92
N TYR A 272 -5.91 -2.57 -14.71
CA TYR A 272 -5.53 -3.95 -14.41
C TYR A 272 -6.67 -4.59 -13.59
N ALA A 273 -6.90 -5.89 -13.75
CA ALA A 273 -7.86 -6.62 -12.94
C ALA A 273 -7.29 -7.97 -12.47
N GLY A 274 -7.13 -8.12 -11.15
CA GLY A 274 -6.54 -9.34 -10.61
C GLY A 274 -6.39 -9.33 -9.09
N ASN A 275 -5.52 -10.20 -8.57
CA ASN A 275 -5.53 -10.56 -7.15
C ASN A 275 -5.17 -9.35 -6.27
N ARG A 276 -6.01 -9.00 -5.29
CA ARG A 276 -5.82 -7.81 -4.44
C ARG A 276 -4.52 -7.82 -3.67
N ALA A 277 -4.16 -8.96 -3.07
CA ALA A 277 -2.96 -9.06 -2.26
C ALA A 277 -1.69 -8.90 -3.11
N VAL A 278 -1.65 -9.53 -4.29
CA VAL A 278 -0.56 -9.37 -5.26
C VAL A 278 -0.45 -7.92 -5.72
N ALA A 279 -1.58 -7.31 -6.10
CA ALA A 279 -1.59 -5.93 -6.57
C ALA A 279 -1.11 -4.95 -5.51
N LEU A 280 -1.62 -5.03 -4.28
CA LEU A 280 -1.19 -4.18 -3.16
C LEU A 280 0.29 -4.35 -2.87
N TYR A 281 0.76 -5.60 -2.76
CA TYR A 281 2.15 -5.89 -2.47
C TYR A 281 3.08 -5.30 -3.54
N LEU A 282 2.77 -5.50 -4.83
CA LEU A 282 3.59 -5.01 -5.92
C LEU A 282 3.53 -3.49 -6.06
N ILE A 283 2.36 -2.87 -5.91
CA ILE A 283 2.22 -1.40 -5.93
C ILE A 283 3.09 -0.77 -4.84
N ASP A 284 3.06 -1.33 -3.64
CA ASP A 284 3.84 -0.84 -2.50
C ASP A 284 5.35 -1.10 -2.69
N ARG A 285 5.72 -2.36 -2.98
CA ARG A 285 7.12 -2.79 -3.14
C ARG A 285 7.86 -2.05 -4.27
N HIS A 286 7.16 -1.76 -5.38
CA HIS A 286 7.73 -1.12 -6.57
C HIS A 286 7.40 0.36 -6.70
N PHE A 287 6.80 0.97 -5.67
CA PHE A 287 6.50 2.40 -5.62
C PHE A 287 5.69 2.89 -6.84
N LEU A 288 4.69 2.12 -7.26
CA LEU A 288 3.74 2.50 -8.32
C LEU A 288 2.73 3.52 -7.76
N THR A 289 3.24 4.65 -7.29
CA THR A 289 2.53 5.65 -6.47
C THR A 289 1.41 6.37 -7.22
N ASN A 290 1.43 6.30 -8.55
CA ASN A 290 0.39 6.85 -9.41
C ASN A 290 -0.80 5.89 -9.60
N LEU A 291 -0.77 4.68 -9.02
CA LEU A 291 -1.88 3.72 -9.09
C LEU A 291 -2.83 3.83 -7.89
N ARG A 292 -4.07 3.37 -8.08
CA ARG A 292 -5.12 3.28 -7.07
C ARG A 292 -5.97 2.02 -7.29
N ILE A 293 -6.34 1.36 -6.20
CA ILE A 293 -7.31 0.26 -6.19
C ILE A 293 -8.74 0.80 -6.19
N HIS A 294 -9.57 0.24 -7.07
CA HIS A 294 -10.98 0.56 -7.29
C HIS A 294 -11.86 -0.58 -6.73
N GLY A 295 -13.06 -0.80 -7.29
CA GLY A 295 -13.99 -1.85 -6.86
C GLY A 295 -13.42 -3.27 -6.98
N THR A 296 -14.10 -4.21 -6.32
CA THR A 296 -13.86 -5.65 -6.44
C THR A 296 -14.57 -6.23 -7.66
N LEU A 297 -13.98 -7.25 -8.27
CA LEU A 297 -14.65 -7.99 -9.34
C LEU A 297 -15.85 -8.77 -8.79
N ASN A 298 -16.94 -8.85 -9.55
CA ASN A 298 -18.15 -9.60 -9.26
C ASN A 298 -17.98 -11.09 -9.61
N LYS A 299 -16.92 -11.70 -9.08
CA LYS A 299 -16.61 -13.12 -9.24
C LYS A 299 -15.87 -13.64 -8.02
N PRO A 300 -15.84 -14.97 -7.80
CA PRO A 300 -15.04 -15.56 -6.74
C PRO A 300 -13.57 -15.13 -6.82
N GLY A 301 -12.97 -14.97 -5.63
CA GLY A 301 -11.58 -14.62 -5.45
C GLY A 301 -10.61 -15.69 -5.95
N SER A 302 -9.33 -15.47 -5.68
CA SER A 302 -8.31 -16.51 -5.70
C SER A 302 -8.51 -17.41 -4.48
N ILE A 303 -9.25 -18.50 -4.66
CA ILE A 303 -9.39 -19.57 -3.68
C ILE A 303 -8.17 -20.47 -3.80
N LEU A 304 -7.37 -20.61 -2.73
CA LEU A 304 -6.09 -21.32 -2.75
C LEU A 304 -6.13 -22.51 -1.79
N ALA A 305 -5.90 -23.71 -2.34
CA ALA A 305 -5.84 -24.97 -1.62
C ALA A 305 -4.54 -25.71 -1.93
N LEU A 306 -4.31 -26.83 -1.21
CA LEU A 306 -3.31 -27.82 -1.60
C LEU A 306 -3.97 -28.80 -2.58
N GLY A 307 -3.35 -29.02 -3.73
CA GLY A 307 -3.74 -30.05 -4.67
C GLY A 307 -2.77 -31.21 -4.61
N VAL A 308 -3.23 -32.36 -4.10
CA VAL A 308 -2.45 -33.59 -4.07
C VAL A 308 -2.75 -34.40 -5.33
N ARG A 309 -1.76 -35.08 -5.91
CA ARG A 309 -1.98 -35.99 -7.04
C ARG A 309 -3.11 -36.99 -6.79
N LYS A 310 -3.88 -37.29 -7.84
CA LYS A 310 -5.17 -38.00 -7.71
C LYS A 310 -5.08 -39.39 -7.07
N ASP A 311 -3.98 -40.10 -7.28
CA ASP A 311 -3.73 -41.45 -6.78
C ASP A 311 -3.37 -41.48 -5.28
N TRP A 312 -3.13 -40.33 -4.62
CA TRP A 312 -2.78 -40.22 -3.20
C TRP A 312 -3.84 -39.48 -2.36
N PRO A 313 -5.09 -39.99 -2.27
CA PRO A 313 -6.14 -39.36 -1.44
C PRO A 313 -5.77 -39.35 0.04
N LYS A 314 -4.99 -40.33 0.50
CA LYS A 314 -4.54 -40.44 1.90
C LYS A 314 -3.63 -39.28 2.30
N LEU A 315 -2.70 -38.87 1.44
CA LEU A 315 -1.88 -37.68 1.69
C LEU A 315 -2.73 -36.41 1.79
N ARG A 316 -3.76 -36.27 0.96
CA ARG A 316 -4.70 -35.15 1.06
C ARG A 316 -5.36 -35.11 2.43
N ASP A 317 -5.81 -36.24 2.96
CA ASP A 317 -6.45 -36.31 4.29
C ASP A 317 -5.47 -35.98 5.43
N ILE A 318 -4.21 -36.39 5.32
CA ILE A 318 -3.17 -36.06 6.29
C ILE A 318 -2.84 -34.56 6.24
N LEU A 319 -2.70 -33.98 5.05
CA LEU A 319 -2.47 -32.55 4.87
C LEU A 319 -3.67 -31.72 5.32
N GLN A 320 -4.90 -32.20 5.14
CA GLN A 320 -6.10 -31.58 5.70
C GLN A 320 -6.06 -31.53 7.22
N GLN A 321 -5.78 -32.66 7.88
CA GLN A 321 -5.64 -32.70 9.35
C GLN A 321 -4.53 -31.77 9.83
N ALA A 322 -3.40 -31.71 9.11
CA ALA A 322 -2.29 -30.82 9.45
C ALA A 322 -2.65 -29.35 9.26
N LEU A 323 -3.42 -29.00 8.23
CA LEU A 323 -3.98 -27.65 8.07
C LEU A 323 -4.94 -27.33 9.22
N ASP A 324 -5.87 -28.21 9.54
CA ASP A 324 -6.90 -28.00 10.59
C ASP A 324 -6.27 -27.81 11.99
N ASP A 325 -5.10 -28.41 12.24
CA ASP A 325 -4.33 -28.23 13.46
C ASP A 325 -3.59 -26.87 13.53
N ILE A 326 -3.54 -26.07 12.46
CA ILE A 326 -2.97 -24.71 12.48
C ILE A 326 -3.96 -23.76 13.19
N PRO A 327 -3.63 -23.24 14.40
CA PRO A 327 -4.53 -22.37 15.14
C PRO A 327 -4.86 -21.10 14.37
N ALA A 328 -6.06 -20.56 14.57
CA ALA A 328 -6.48 -19.31 13.94
C ALA A 328 -5.52 -18.15 14.22
N THR A 329 -4.92 -18.08 15.41
CA THR A 329 -3.91 -17.07 15.77
C THR A 329 -2.62 -17.21 14.95
N GLU A 330 -2.17 -18.44 14.71
CA GLU A 330 -1.01 -18.72 13.85
C GLU A 330 -1.32 -18.33 12.40
N ARG A 331 -2.51 -18.71 11.88
CA ARG A 331 -2.98 -18.31 10.55
C ARG A 331 -3.02 -16.79 10.37
N GLN A 332 -3.55 -16.07 11.36
CA GLN A 332 -3.62 -14.60 11.33
C GLN A 332 -2.22 -13.98 11.34
N HIS A 333 -1.29 -14.51 12.15
CA HIS A 333 0.09 -14.04 12.18
C HIS A 333 0.79 -14.25 10.83
N LEU A 334 0.59 -15.40 10.18
CA LEU A 334 1.12 -15.68 8.84
C LEU A 334 0.57 -14.69 7.80
N LEU A 335 -0.71 -14.36 7.89
CA LEU A 335 -1.37 -13.44 6.95
C LEU A 335 -0.98 -11.98 7.17
N LYS A 336 -1.08 -11.48 8.41
CA LYS A 336 -0.78 -10.10 8.78
C LYS A 336 0.65 -9.68 8.45
N ARG A 337 1.59 -10.63 8.47
CA ARG A 337 3.00 -10.38 8.10
C ARG A 337 3.18 -9.93 6.65
N TRP A 338 2.32 -10.40 5.75
CA TRP A 338 2.56 -10.31 4.30
C TRP A 338 1.44 -9.60 3.55
N ILE A 339 0.22 -9.64 4.07
CA ILE A 339 -0.95 -9.03 3.45
C ILE A 339 -1.65 -8.16 4.51
N PRO A 340 -1.31 -6.85 4.58
CA PRO A 340 -2.00 -5.92 5.46
C PRO A 340 -3.51 -5.93 5.17
N GLY A 341 -4.33 -6.19 6.20
CA GLY A 341 -5.78 -6.24 6.10
C GLY A 341 -6.39 -7.52 5.50
N VAL A 342 -5.64 -8.63 5.44
CA VAL A 342 -6.18 -9.97 5.13
C VAL A 342 -5.83 -10.92 6.28
N GLY A 343 -6.75 -11.82 6.63
CA GLY A 343 -6.55 -12.82 7.69
C GLY A 343 -7.14 -12.49 9.05
N ASP A 344 -7.86 -11.39 9.16
CA ASP A 344 -8.92 -11.30 10.14
C ASP A 344 -9.97 -12.32 9.67
N GLN A 345 -10.04 -13.49 10.33
CA GLN A 345 -11.23 -14.35 10.22
C GLN A 345 -12.45 -13.44 10.33
N GLU A 346 -13.51 -13.58 9.52
CA GLU A 346 -14.77 -12.90 9.85
C GLU A 346 -15.10 -13.30 11.28
N PRO A 347 -14.96 -12.41 12.27
CA PRO A 347 -14.89 -12.94 13.61
C PRO A 347 -16.27 -13.41 13.97
N THR A 348 -16.36 -14.64 14.48
CA THR A 348 -17.65 -15.26 14.79
C THR A 348 -18.37 -14.36 15.79
N ILE A 349 -19.49 -13.79 15.36
CA ILE A 349 -20.30 -12.94 16.21
C ILE A 349 -20.97 -13.86 17.23
N LYS A 350 -20.59 -13.71 18.50
CA LYS A 350 -21.16 -14.50 19.59
C LYS A 350 -22.45 -13.84 20.05
N LEU A 351 -23.55 -14.20 19.40
CA LEU A 351 -24.91 -13.84 19.84
C LEU A 351 -25.52 -14.94 20.71
N THR A 352 -26.37 -14.54 21.64
CA THR A 352 -27.22 -15.45 22.42
C THR A 352 -28.38 -15.97 21.56
N ALA A 353 -28.98 -17.11 21.93
CA ALA A 353 -30.17 -17.63 21.23
C ALA A 353 -31.29 -16.58 21.14
N ALA A 354 -31.54 -15.85 22.25
CA ALA A 354 -32.54 -14.79 22.28
C ALA A 354 -32.24 -13.62 21.32
N GLN A 355 -30.96 -13.35 21.03
CA GLN A 355 -30.56 -12.33 20.06
C GLN A 355 -30.72 -12.81 18.62
N TYR A 356 -30.43 -14.08 18.32
CA TYR A 356 -30.74 -14.67 17.01
C TYR A 356 -32.26 -14.66 16.75
N ASP A 357 -33.07 -15.13 17.71
CA ASP A 357 -34.54 -15.10 17.62
C ASP A 357 -35.09 -13.67 17.48
N TRP A 358 -34.35 -12.67 17.96
CA TRP A 358 -34.71 -11.27 17.80
C TRP A 358 -34.41 -10.79 16.37
N LEU A 359 -33.24 -11.12 15.81
CA LEU A 359 -32.87 -10.75 14.44
C LEU A 359 -33.83 -11.35 13.40
N ASP A 360 -34.21 -12.62 13.58
CA ASP A 360 -35.15 -13.30 12.69
C ASP A 360 -36.53 -12.61 12.62
N ARG A 361 -36.91 -11.93 13.70
CA ARG A 361 -38.17 -11.15 13.79
C ARG A 361 -38.02 -9.70 13.32
N HIS A 362 -36.79 -9.21 13.12
CA HIS A 362 -36.49 -7.83 12.73
C HIS A 362 -35.50 -7.78 11.55
N PRO A 363 -35.86 -8.34 10.37
CA PRO A 363 -34.98 -8.37 9.21
C PRO A 363 -34.71 -6.98 8.63
N GLU A 364 -35.58 -5.99 8.90
CA GLU A 364 -35.42 -4.60 8.51
C GLU A 364 -35.43 -3.68 9.74
N ILE A 365 -34.39 -2.86 9.87
CA ILE A 365 -34.17 -1.98 11.02
C ILE A 365 -34.23 -0.51 10.58
N PRO A 366 -35.29 0.23 10.89
CA PRO A 366 -35.35 1.66 10.63
C PRO A 366 -34.31 2.41 11.47
N VAL A 367 -33.47 3.21 10.82
CA VAL A 367 -32.39 3.97 11.45
C VAL A 367 -32.46 5.43 11.04
N GLY A 368 -32.52 6.34 12.02
CA GLY A 368 -32.40 7.78 11.79
C GLY A 368 -30.97 8.14 11.45
N ILE A 369 -30.79 8.88 10.35
CA ILE A 369 -29.49 9.36 9.87
C ILE A 369 -29.50 10.89 9.77
N ASP A 370 -28.33 11.52 9.86
CA ASP A 370 -28.19 12.95 9.62
C ASP A 370 -28.46 13.26 8.13
N GLY A 371 -27.76 12.56 7.23
CA GLY A 371 -27.93 12.71 5.80
C GLY A 371 -27.42 14.03 5.20
N ASN A 372 -26.79 14.91 6.00
CA ASN A 372 -26.19 16.19 5.59
C ASN A 372 -24.78 16.43 6.19
N TRP A 373 -24.08 15.38 6.64
CA TRP A 373 -22.80 15.48 7.34
C TRP A 373 -21.64 14.75 6.61
N PRO A 374 -21.27 15.16 5.38
CA PRO A 374 -20.24 14.49 4.61
C PRO A 374 -18.82 14.75 5.17
N PRO A 375 -17.89 13.78 5.10
CA PRO A 375 -18.02 12.46 4.48
C PRO A 375 -18.49 11.36 5.46
N ILE A 376 -19.07 11.73 6.61
CA ILE A 376 -19.40 10.79 7.69
C ILE A 376 -20.78 10.17 7.46
N ASP A 377 -21.83 10.99 7.36
CA ASP A 377 -23.23 10.55 7.27
C ASP A 377 -23.99 11.51 6.34
N PHE A 378 -24.12 11.16 5.05
CA PHE A 378 -24.74 12.04 4.06
C PHE A 378 -25.48 11.29 2.96
N LEU A 379 -26.28 12.01 2.17
CA LEU A 379 -26.85 11.48 0.93
C LEU A 379 -25.99 11.88 -0.27
N ASP A 380 -25.65 10.91 -1.13
CA ASP A 380 -24.94 11.17 -2.39
C ASP A 380 -25.83 11.92 -3.41
N LYS A 381 -25.26 12.24 -4.57
CA LYS A 381 -25.98 12.95 -5.64
C LYS A 381 -27.19 12.18 -6.19
N GLN A 382 -27.28 10.88 -5.93
CA GLN A 382 -28.39 10.01 -6.32
C GLN A 382 -29.41 9.83 -5.18
N GLY A 383 -29.21 10.49 -4.03
CA GLY A 383 -30.07 10.39 -2.86
C GLY A 383 -29.84 9.14 -2.02
N ARG A 384 -28.74 8.40 -2.23
CA ARG A 384 -28.41 7.18 -1.48
C ARG A 384 -27.58 7.53 -0.25
N HIS A 385 -27.80 6.82 0.86
CA HIS A 385 -26.98 6.98 2.06
C HIS A 385 -25.53 6.56 1.77
N ALA A 386 -24.60 7.47 2.06
CA ALA A 386 -23.19 7.37 1.79
C ALA A 386 -22.38 7.95 2.95
N GLY A 387 -21.09 7.60 3.02
CA GLY A 387 -20.17 8.03 4.05
C GLY A 387 -19.70 6.90 4.94
N ILE A 388 -18.90 7.25 5.95
CA ILE A 388 -18.36 6.34 6.96
C ILE A 388 -19.49 5.57 7.65
N THR A 389 -20.54 6.25 8.10
CA THR A 389 -21.71 5.64 8.75
C THR A 389 -22.40 4.65 7.82
N ALA A 390 -22.57 4.98 6.54
CA ALA A 390 -23.14 4.05 5.56
C ALA A 390 -22.29 2.79 5.39
N ASP A 391 -20.96 2.92 5.31
CA ASP A 391 -20.05 1.78 5.17
C ASP A 391 -20.08 0.87 6.42
N TYR A 392 -20.18 1.44 7.62
CA TYR A 392 -20.38 0.66 8.86
C TYR A 392 -21.73 -0.06 8.87
N LEU A 393 -22.83 0.60 8.47
CA LEU A 393 -24.14 -0.05 8.38
C LEU A 393 -24.10 -1.24 7.41
N HIS A 394 -23.54 -1.08 6.20
CA HIS A 394 -23.41 -2.18 5.24
C HIS A 394 -22.54 -3.33 5.77
N LEU A 395 -21.48 -3.02 6.53
CA LEU A 395 -20.66 -4.06 7.17
C LEU A 395 -21.46 -4.85 8.22
N LEU A 396 -22.28 -4.15 9.01
CA LEU A 396 -23.17 -4.76 9.99
C LEU A 396 -24.28 -5.60 9.33
N GLU A 397 -24.86 -5.14 8.21
CA GLU A 397 -25.86 -5.91 7.43
C GLU A 397 -25.31 -7.25 6.97
N ARG A 398 -24.11 -7.27 6.37
CA ARG A 398 -23.46 -8.50 5.91
C ARG A 398 -23.22 -9.48 7.05
N ARG A 399 -22.82 -8.95 8.21
CA ARG A 399 -22.44 -9.70 9.41
C ARG A 399 -23.63 -10.29 10.17
N LEU A 400 -24.74 -9.56 10.20
CA LEU A 400 -25.91 -9.90 11.00
C LEU A 400 -27.06 -10.49 10.17
N GLY A 401 -26.97 -10.45 8.83
CA GLY A 401 -28.02 -10.95 7.95
C GLY A 401 -29.29 -10.11 7.94
N ILE A 402 -29.19 -8.81 8.27
CA ILE A 402 -30.30 -7.85 8.33
C ILE A 402 -30.13 -6.75 7.28
N ARG A 403 -31.12 -5.85 7.18
CA ARG A 403 -31.04 -4.61 6.42
C ARG A 403 -31.36 -3.41 7.29
N PHE A 404 -30.57 -2.35 7.19
CA PHE A 404 -30.91 -1.06 7.76
C PHE A 404 -31.69 -0.23 6.73
N ASN A 405 -32.75 0.42 7.19
CA ASN A 405 -33.56 1.33 6.39
C ASN A 405 -33.34 2.77 6.87
N PRO A 406 -32.41 3.52 6.23
CA PRO A 406 -32.07 4.87 6.66
C PRO A 406 -33.22 5.86 6.42
N LYS A 407 -33.58 6.61 7.47
CA LYS A 407 -34.56 7.70 7.43
C LYS A 407 -33.85 9.04 7.69
N LYS A 408 -33.92 9.97 6.73
CA LYS A 408 -33.39 11.33 6.86
C LYS A 408 -34.44 12.30 7.39
N PHE A 409 -33.99 13.30 8.14
CA PHE A 409 -34.77 14.41 8.68
C PHE A 409 -34.27 15.76 8.17
N GLY A 410 -34.92 16.86 8.54
CA GLY A 410 -34.50 18.21 8.14
C GLY A 410 -33.19 18.65 8.77
N SER A 411 -32.90 18.23 10.00
CA SER A 411 -31.65 18.52 10.73
C SER A 411 -31.25 17.38 11.67
N PHE A 412 -30.00 17.36 12.13
CA PHE A 412 -29.54 16.45 13.18
C PHE A 412 -30.41 16.53 14.44
N LYS A 413 -30.77 17.74 14.86
CA LYS A 413 -31.60 17.97 16.05
C LYS A 413 -32.97 17.32 15.90
N GLU A 414 -33.63 17.51 14.76
CA GLU A 414 -34.91 16.90 14.46
C GLU A 414 -34.80 15.37 14.43
N MET A 415 -33.77 14.82 13.78
CA MET A 415 -33.49 13.38 13.79
C MET A 415 -33.34 12.85 15.22
N LEU A 416 -32.54 13.52 16.04
CA LEU A 416 -32.28 13.12 17.41
C LEU A 416 -33.54 13.17 18.28
N GLU A 417 -34.38 14.20 18.11
CA GLU A 417 -35.68 14.32 18.81
C GLU A 417 -36.60 13.14 18.45
N GLN A 418 -36.74 12.82 17.16
CA GLN A 418 -37.56 11.69 16.68
C GLN A 418 -37.03 10.34 17.19
N VAL A 419 -35.72 10.13 17.17
CA VAL A 419 -35.10 8.93 17.74
C VAL A 419 -35.33 8.84 19.25
N MET A 420 -35.22 9.94 19.99
CA MET A 420 -35.51 9.95 21.43
C MET A 420 -36.99 9.65 21.73
N ASP A 421 -37.90 9.98 20.81
CA ASP A 421 -39.33 9.69 20.90
C ASP A 421 -39.67 8.25 20.48
N GLY A 422 -38.78 7.58 19.75
CA GLY A 422 -38.84 6.15 19.44
C GLY A 422 -39.28 5.80 18.02
N ASP A 423 -39.46 6.79 17.13
CA ASP A 423 -39.69 6.56 15.70
C ASP A 423 -38.81 7.49 14.84
N PRO A 424 -37.71 6.99 14.25
CA PRO A 424 -37.27 5.62 14.28
C PRO A 424 -36.71 5.21 15.66
N PRO A 425 -36.77 3.92 16.00
CA PRO A 425 -36.27 3.40 17.27
C PRO A 425 -34.73 3.42 17.38
N VAL A 426 -34.02 3.53 16.26
CA VAL A 426 -32.56 3.52 16.17
C VAL A 426 -32.08 4.82 15.53
N GLY A 427 -30.98 5.38 16.02
CA GLY A 427 -30.28 6.52 15.41
C GLY A 427 -28.80 6.20 15.17
N ALA A 428 -28.22 6.81 14.15
CA ALA A 428 -26.80 6.71 13.82
C ALA A 428 -26.05 8.01 14.12
N THR A 429 -24.73 7.90 14.27
CA THR A 429 -23.82 9.06 14.37
C THR A 429 -24.16 9.99 15.54
N VAL A 430 -24.41 9.44 16.73
CA VAL A 430 -24.80 10.22 17.92
C VAL A 430 -23.68 10.21 18.95
N ALA A 431 -23.14 11.38 19.27
CA ALA A 431 -22.18 11.56 20.36
C ALA A 431 -22.85 11.41 21.74
N TYR A 432 -22.14 10.73 22.66
CA TYR A 432 -22.62 10.49 24.01
C TYR A 432 -22.68 11.76 24.85
N ASN A 433 -23.78 11.91 25.61
CA ASN A 433 -23.79 12.75 26.80
C ASN A 433 -24.76 12.19 27.85
N ALA A 434 -24.53 12.56 29.12
CA ALA A 434 -25.29 12.03 30.25
C ALA A 434 -26.79 12.37 30.21
N GLN A 435 -27.17 13.50 29.60
CA GLN A 435 -28.59 13.87 29.49
C GLN A 435 -29.33 13.00 28.47
N ARG A 436 -28.75 12.81 27.28
CA ARG A 436 -29.25 11.90 26.24
C ARG A 436 -29.28 10.46 26.72
N GLY A 437 -28.30 10.02 27.52
CA GLY A 437 -28.25 8.68 28.12
C GLY A 437 -29.46 8.31 28.99
N LYS A 438 -30.23 9.30 29.46
CA LYS A 438 -31.51 9.07 30.16
C LYS A 438 -32.62 8.56 29.23
N ARG A 439 -32.55 8.88 27.93
CA ARG A 439 -33.55 8.51 26.90
C ARG A 439 -33.01 7.54 25.85
N LEU A 440 -31.70 7.43 25.72
CA LEU A 440 -31.03 6.60 24.72
C LEU A 440 -30.15 5.54 25.38
N LEU A 441 -30.06 4.39 24.73
CA LEU A 441 -29.04 3.37 24.94
C LEU A 441 -27.99 3.53 23.84
N TYR A 442 -26.72 3.37 24.18
CA TYR A 442 -25.60 3.57 23.26
C TYR A 442 -24.89 2.24 23.03
N THR A 443 -24.43 2.02 21.80
CA THR A 443 -23.47 0.97 21.46
C THR A 443 -22.05 1.39 21.86
N ALA A 444 -21.07 0.52 21.67
CA ALA A 444 -19.67 0.90 21.52
C ALA A 444 -19.53 1.91 20.36
N PRO A 445 -18.56 2.85 20.45
CA PRO A 445 -18.33 3.81 19.38
C PRO A 445 -17.71 3.13 18.16
N PHE A 446 -18.05 3.62 16.98
CA PHE A 446 -17.56 3.11 15.70
C PHE A 446 -16.65 4.11 14.95
N PHE A 447 -16.67 5.39 15.33
CA PHE A 447 -15.89 6.44 14.67
C PHE A 447 -15.58 7.56 15.66
N ASP A 448 -14.39 8.14 15.60
CA ASP A 448 -13.98 9.27 16.44
C ASP A 448 -13.95 10.57 15.64
N ALA A 449 -14.76 11.55 16.07
CA ALA A 449 -14.77 12.89 15.52
C ALA A 449 -13.69 13.76 16.19
N HIS A 450 -12.94 14.54 15.39
CA HIS A 450 -11.96 15.50 15.89
C HIS A 450 -12.47 16.92 15.68
N GLU A 451 -12.51 17.71 16.76
CA GLU A 451 -13.03 19.07 16.74
C GLU A 451 -11.91 20.10 16.51
N VAL A 452 -12.10 20.98 15.53
CA VAL A 452 -11.12 22.00 15.12
C VAL A 452 -11.74 23.38 15.07
N ILE A 453 -10.87 24.39 15.07
CA ILE A 453 -11.22 25.78 14.83
C ILE A 453 -10.95 26.10 13.35
N VAL A 454 -11.95 26.65 12.68
CA VAL A 454 -11.88 27.13 11.29
C VAL A 454 -12.18 28.62 11.27
N VAL A 455 -11.34 29.40 10.59
CA VAL A 455 -11.47 30.86 10.47
C VAL A 455 -11.18 31.30 9.05
N ARG A 456 -11.41 32.58 8.75
CA ARG A 456 -10.90 33.20 7.52
C ARG A 456 -9.38 33.34 7.56
N GLU A 457 -8.73 33.31 6.40
CA GLU A 457 -7.27 33.35 6.27
C GLU A 457 -6.61 34.54 7.00
N GLU A 458 -7.28 35.70 7.06
CA GLU A 458 -6.78 36.88 7.79
C GLU A 458 -6.84 36.75 9.33
N ASN A 459 -7.61 35.80 9.86
CA ASN A 459 -7.87 35.61 11.29
C ASN A 459 -7.08 34.45 11.92
N GLN A 460 -5.97 34.04 11.31
CA GLN A 460 -5.17 32.88 11.76
C GLN A 460 -4.63 32.96 13.20
N SER A 461 -4.66 34.14 13.83
CA SER A 461 -4.33 34.29 15.25
C SER A 461 -5.33 33.59 16.18
N LEU A 462 -6.52 33.23 15.71
CA LEU A 462 -7.53 32.48 16.46
C LEU A 462 -7.30 30.97 16.31
N HIS A 463 -6.42 30.39 17.13
CA HIS A 463 -5.95 29.00 16.96
C HIS A 463 -6.12 28.12 18.21
N ARG A 464 -6.68 28.67 19.30
CA ARG A 464 -7.10 27.94 20.50
C ARG A 464 -8.36 28.56 21.08
N ILE A 465 -9.09 27.79 21.87
CA ILE A 465 -10.41 28.17 22.41
C ILE A 465 -10.38 29.49 23.20
N GLU A 466 -9.27 29.79 23.90
CA GLU A 466 -9.13 31.04 24.66
C GLU A 466 -9.06 32.28 23.78
N ASP A 467 -8.62 32.15 22.53
CA ASP A 467 -8.50 33.28 21.59
C ASP A 467 -9.88 33.70 21.06
N LEU A 468 -10.88 32.83 21.16
CA LEU A 468 -12.24 33.11 20.70
C LEU A 468 -13.09 33.93 21.68
N LYS A 469 -12.51 34.33 22.82
CA LYS A 469 -13.18 35.24 23.75
C LYS A 469 -13.48 36.57 23.07
N GLY A 470 -14.73 37.03 23.19
CA GLY A 470 -15.21 38.25 22.54
C GLY A 470 -15.48 38.12 21.04
N HIS A 471 -15.29 36.93 20.45
CA HIS A 471 -15.58 36.65 19.05
C HIS A 471 -16.90 35.86 18.92
N THR A 472 -17.43 35.84 17.70
CA THR A 472 -18.66 35.11 17.36
C THR A 472 -18.32 33.79 16.66
N VAL A 473 -18.77 32.67 17.22
CA VAL A 473 -18.54 31.33 16.71
C VAL A 473 -19.81 30.75 16.08
N ALA A 474 -19.78 30.39 14.80
CA ALA A 474 -20.84 29.63 14.17
C ALA A 474 -20.74 28.15 14.56
N MET A 475 -21.86 27.54 14.96
CA MET A 475 -21.92 26.14 15.42
C MET A 475 -23.26 25.50 15.05
N GLU A 476 -23.30 24.18 14.97
CA GLU A 476 -24.51 23.41 14.71
C GLU A 476 -25.43 23.39 15.95
N ASP A 477 -26.72 23.63 15.74
CA ASP A 477 -27.73 23.49 16.79
C ASP A 477 -27.91 22.00 17.15
N GLY A 478 -28.00 21.72 18.44
CA GLY A 478 -28.16 20.36 18.95
C GLY A 478 -26.87 19.52 18.99
N PHE A 479 -25.72 20.02 18.54
CA PHE A 479 -24.45 19.28 18.64
C PHE A 479 -23.90 19.30 20.07
N ILE A 480 -23.14 18.25 20.45
CA ILE A 480 -22.53 18.19 21.79
C ILE A 480 -21.47 19.28 21.97
N THR A 481 -20.75 19.64 20.90
CA THR A 481 -19.75 20.70 20.88
C THR A 481 -20.35 22.04 21.31
N THR A 482 -21.55 22.36 20.85
CA THR A 482 -22.31 23.55 21.28
C THR A 482 -22.59 23.53 22.77
N THR A 483 -22.96 22.36 23.33
CA THR A 483 -23.19 22.21 24.77
C THR A 483 -21.89 22.35 25.57
N LYS A 484 -20.78 21.77 25.09
CA LYS A 484 -19.45 21.89 25.72
C LYS A 484 -19.00 23.36 25.76
N LEU A 485 -19.13 24.08 24.64
CA LEU A 485 -18.80 25.50 24.58
C LEU A 485 -19.65 26.31 25.56
N MET A 486 -20.97 26.09 25.58
CA MET A 486 -21.89 26.81 26.47
C MET A 486 -21.57 26.60 27.95
N ASN A 487 -21.20 25.38 28.34
CA ASN A 487 -20.92 25.05 29.74
C ASN A 487 -19.55 25.56 30.21
N ASN A 488 -18.54 25.52 29.34
CA ASN A 488 -17.15 25.79 29.72
C ASN A 488 -16.69 27.22 29.35
N TYR A 489 -17.31 27.83 28.34
CA TYR A 489 -16.94 29.14 27.79
C TYR A 489 -18.18 29.99 27.46
N PRO A 490 -19.01 30.34 28.47
CA PRO A 490 -20.28 31.05 28.24
C PRO A 490 -20.13 32.45 27.65
N ASP A 491 -18.94 33.06 27.78
CA ASP A 491 -18.61 34.41 27.30
C ASP A 491 -18.27 34.47 25.80
N ILE A 492 -18.20 33.32 25.11
CA ILE A 492 -17.98 33.25 23.67
C ILE A 492 -19.33 33.43 22.95
N GLY A 493 -19.40 34.42 22.06
CA GLY A 493 -20.58 34.68 21.24
C GLY A 493 -20.83 33.53 20.28
N ARG A 494 -22.10 33.23 19.98
CA ARG A 494 -22.46 32.06 19.15
C ARG A 494 -23.59 32.33 18.17
N ILE A 495 -23.49 31.75 16.99
CA ILE A 495 -24.57 31.67 15.99
C ILE A 495 -24.87 30.21 15.75
N LEU A 496 -26.08 29.78 16.09
CA LEU A 496 -26.53 28.40 15.88
C LEU A 496 -27.15 28.25 14.48
N VAL A 497 -26.76 27.20 13.76
CA VAL A 497 -27.27 26.87 12.43
C VAL A 497 -27.71 25.40 12.34
N GLY A 498 -28.48 25.04 11.32
CA GLY A 498 -29.00 23.68 11.16
C GLY A 498 -28.00 22.65 10.64
N ASP A 499 -26.91 23.09 9.99
CA ASP A 499 -25.94 22.22 9.32
C ASP A 499 -24.54 22.89 9.25
N THR A 500 -23.50 22.06 9.07
CA THR A 500 -22.11 22.52 9.05
C THR A 500 -21.78 23.44 7.87
N LEU A 501 -22.40 23.24 6.70
CA LEU A 501 -22.13 24.08 5.53
C LEU A 501 -22.59 25.52 5.79
N SER A 502 -23.78 25.69 6.37
CA SER A 502 -24.28 26.98 6.81
C SER A 502 -23.34 27.66 7.81
N ALA A 503 -22.72 26.90 8.71
CA ALA A 503 -21.77 27.44 9.69
C ALA A 503 -20.51 27.99 9.01
N LEU A 504 -19.92 27.18 8.12
CA LEU A 504 -18.73 27.55 7.35
C LEU A 504 -19.01 28.76 6.43
N GLN A 505 -20.18 28.80 5.78
CA GLN A 505 -20.59 29.94 4.95
C GLN A 505 -20.66 31.23 5.76
N LYS A 506 -21.19 31.20 6.99
CA LYS A 506 -21.20 32.38 7.86
C LYS A 506 -19.80 32.87 8.22
N VAL A 507 -18.86 31.95 8.47
CA VAL A 507 -17.46 32.33 8.68
C VAL A 507 -16.86 32.92 7.42
N SER A 508 -17.10 32.29 6.26
CA SER A 508 -16.58 32.72 4.96
C SER A 508 -17.11 34.11 4.57
N TRP A 509 -18.37 34.41 4.85
CA TRP A 509 -19.01 35.69 4.52
C TRP A 509 -18.81 36.79 5.57
N GLY A 510 -18.09 36.53 6.67
CA GLY A 510 -17.85 37.54 7.69
C GLY A 510 -18.96 37.72 8.73
N GLU A 511 -20.00 36.86 8.70
CA GLU A 511 -21.08 36.89 9.70
C GLU A 511 -20.68 36.25 11.03
N ALA A 512 -19.68 35.37 11.02
CA ALA A 512 -19.03 34.80 12.19
C ALA A 512 -17.50 34.93 12.07
N ASP A 513 -16.80 34.96 13.20
CA ASP A 513 -15.35 35.06 13.25
C ASP A 513 -14.68 33.70 13.12
N ALA A 514 -15.32 32.65 13.66
CA ALA A 514 -14.82 31.28 13.64
C ALA A 514 -15.96 30.25 13.56
N TYR A 515 -15.61 29.04 13.16
CA TYR A 515 -16.41 27.81 13.30
C TYR A 515 -15.65 26.85 14.22
N ILE A 516 -16.37 26.19 15.11
CA ILE A 516 -15.85 25.04 15.86
C ILE A 516 -16.68 23.83 15.49
N GLY A 517 -16.02 22.80 14.97
CA GLY A 517 -16.65 21.51 14.77
C GLY A 517 -15.74 20.49 14.11
N ASN A 518 -16.35 19.47 13.49
CA ASN A 518 -15.62 18.31 13.01
C ASN A 518 -14.66 18.62 11.84
N GLN A 519 -13.40 18.23 11.97
CA GLN A 519 -12.35 18.48 10.98
C GLN A 519 -12.61 17.81 9.64
N ALA A 520 -13.04 16.55 9.65
CA ALA A 520 -13.28 15.78 8.43
C ALA A 520 -14.40 16.44 7.61
N VAL A 521 -15.47 16.85 8.28
CA VAL A 521 -16.61 17.51 7.67
C VAL A 521 -16.24 18.90 7.16
N ALA A 522 -15.56 19.69 7.99
CA ALA A 522 -15.13 21.04 7.60
C ALA A 522 -14.21 21.01 6.37
N THR A 523 -13.19 20.15 6.38
CA THR A 523 -12.24 20.03 5.27
C THR A 523 -12.93 19.57 3.99
N TRP A 524 -13.86 18.62 4.08
CA TRP A 524 -14.61 18.13 2.93
C TRP A 524 -15.50 19.23 2.34
N LEU A 525 -16.23 19.96 3.19
CA LEU A 525 -17.14 21.02 2.75
C LEU A 525 -16.40 22.22 2.19
N ILE A 526 -15.31 22.67 2.84
CA ILE A 526 -14.44 23.74 2.33
C ILE A 526 -14.00 23.43 0.90
N ARG A 527 -13.48 22.22 0.68
CA ARG A 527 -13.01 21.78 -0.64
C ARG A 527 -14.15 21.67 -1.66
N ASN A 528 -15.28 21.07 -1.28
CA ASN A 528 -16.35 20.77 -2.24
C ASN A 528 -17.22 21.99 -2.58
N HIS A 529 -17.26 22.99 -1.69
CA HIS A 529 -18.01 24.24 -1.88
C HIS A 529 -17.11 25.44 -2.21
N GLN A 530 -15.82 25.24 -2.44
CA GLN A 530 -14.86 26.28 -2.84
C GLN A 530 -14.82 27.44 -1.83
N LEU A 531 -14.86 27.13 -0.54
CA LEU A 531 -14.72 28.12 0.54
C LEU A 531 -13.23 28.39 0.80
N ASP A 532 -12.49 28.74 -0.25
CA ASP A 532 -11.02 28.78 -0.26
C ASP A 532 -10.42 29.84 0.67
N ASN A 533 -11.25 30.78 1.16
CA ASN A 533 -10.85 31.77 2.16
C ASN A 533 -10.84 31.24 3.59
N LEU A 534 -11.22 29.97 3.81
CA LEU A 534 -11.26 29.34 5.13
C LEU A 534 -10.03 28.45 5.39
N VAL A 535 -9.53 28.50 6.61
CA VAL A 535 -8.37 27.71 7.06
C VAL A 535 -8.63 27.10 8.44
N VAL A 536 -8.17 25.87 8.63
CA VAL A 536 -8.13 25.20 9.93
C VAL A 536 -6.91 25.71 10.70
N THR A 537 -7.11 26.31 11.87
CA THR A 537 -6.02 26.96 12.64
C THR A 537 -5.54 26.18 13.84
N GLY A 538 -6.36 25.30 14.41
CA GLY A 538 -5.96 24.51 15.57
C GLY A 538 -7.03 23.58 16.11
N ASP A 539 -6.62 22.79 17.10
CA ASP A 539 -7.49 21.93 17.91
C ASP A 539 -8.37 22.79 18.82
N ALA A 540 -9.66 22.49 18.90
CA ALA A 540 -10.60 23.24 19.72
C ALA A 540 -10.47 22.97 21.23
N GLY A 541 -9.65 22.00 21.64
CA GLY A 541 -9.42 21.61 23.03
C GLY A 541 -10.54 20.76 23.65
N PHE A 542 -11.49 20.28 22.84
CA PHE A 542 -12.63 19.48 23.31
C PHE A 542 -12.41 17.96 23.27
N GLY A 543 -11.21 17.53 22.84
CA GLY A 543 -10.85 16.13 22.68
C GLY A 543 -11.50 15.49 21.45
N VAL A 544 -11.58 14.16 21.47
CA VAL A 544 -12.32 13.39 20.47
C VAL A 544 -13.78 13.22 20.90
N ASP A 545 -14.67 13.17 19.92
CA ASP A 545 -16.09 12.89 20.10
C ASP A 545 -16.46 11.54 19.47
N PRO A 546 -16.49 10.46 20.27
CA PRO A 546 -16.88 9.15 19.78
C PRO A 546 -18.33 9.13 19.30
N GLN A 547 -18.55 8.56 18.12
CA GLN A 547 -19.84 8.43 17.47
C GLN A 547 -20.40 7.01 17.67
N HIS A 548 -21.68 6.95 18.04
CA HIS A 548 -22.36 5.71 18.40
C HIS A 548 -23.61 5.49 17.55
N PHE A 549 -24.03 4.22 17.45
CA PHE A 549 -25.43 3.92 17.20
C PHE A 549 -26.19 4.01 18.53
N VAL A 550 -27.45 4.44 18.47
CA VAL A 550 -28.30 4.62 19.64
C VAL A 550 -29.64 3.94 19.45
N VAL A 551 -30.20 3.44 20.55
CA VAL A 551 -31.56 2.87 20.59
C VAL A 551 -32.39 3.64 21.61
N SER A 552 -33.60 4.01 21.22
CA SER A 552 -34.54 4.69 22.11
C SER A 552 -34.93 3.82 23.29
N ARG A 553 -34.88 4.37 24.51
CA ARG A 553 -35.40 3.70 25.71
C ARG A 553 -36.93 3.60 25.69
N LEU A 554 -37.61 4.42 24.88
CA LEU A 554 -39.06 4.35 24.64
C LEU A 554 -39.46 3.28 23.62
N ALA A 555 -38.48 2.63 22.97
CA ALA A 555 -38.68 1.51 22.06
C ALA A 555 -38.11 0.21 22.69
N PRO A 556 -38.76 -0.34 23.74
CA PRO A 556 -38.18 -1.42 24.55
C PRO A 556 -37.90 -2.70 23.75
N ASP A 557 -38.68 -2.97 22.70
CA ASP A 557 -38.49 -4.12 21.83
C ASP A 557 -37.15 -4.06 21.08
N TRP A 558 -36.56 -2.87 20.90
CA TRP A 558 -35.31 -2.67 20.18
C TRP A 558 -34.06 -2.74 21.06
N LYS A 559 -34.22 -2.80 22.39
CA LYS A 559 -33.09 -2.84 23.34
C LYS A 559 -32.07 -3.97 23.06
N PRO A 560 -32.46 -5.19 22.64
CA PRO A 560 -31.50 -6.24 22.33
C PRO A 560 -30.50 -5.87 21.23
N LEU A 561 -30.88 -4.96 20.32
CA LEU A 561 -30.04 -4.52 19.20
C LEU A 561 -28.73 -3.89 19.66
N VAL A 562 -28.70 -3.22 20.81
CA VAL A 562 -27.47 -2.62 21.34
C VAL A 562 -26.38 -3.68 21.54
N GLY A 563 -26.71 -4.78 22.23
CA GLY A 563 -25.77 -5.87 22.46
C GLY A 563 -25.43 -6.65 21.18
N ILE A 564 -26.33 -6.67 20.20
CA ILE A 564 -26.08 -7.30 18.90
C ILE A 564 -25.09 -6.47 18.07
N ILE A 565 -25.31 -5.16 17.98
CA ILE A 565 -24.40 -4.24 17.29
C ILE A 565 -23.04 -4.24 18.01
N ASP A 566 -23.00 -4.21 19.34
CA ASP A 566 -21.73 -4.29 20.08
C ASP A 566 -20.96 -5.58 19.79
N ALA A 567 -21.67 -6.72 19.77
CA ALA A 567 -21.06 -7.99 19.42
C ALA A 567 -20.49 -7.97 18.00
N ALA A 568 -21.15 -7.30 17.04
CA ALA A 568 -20.67 -7.17 15.67
C ALA A 568 -19.57 -6.11 15.49
N LEU A 569 -19.62 -4.98 16.21
CA LEU A 569 -18.57 -3.96 16.22
C LEU A 569 -17.27 -4.50 16.81
N ALA A 570 -17.38 -5.36 17.83
CA ALA A 570 -16.23 -6.03 18.43
C ALA A 570 -15.52 -6.99 17.47
N THR A 571 -16.18 -7.39 16.37
CA THR A 571 -15.58 -8.20 15.32
C THR A 571 -14.95 -7.35 14.21
N ILE A 572 -15.04 -6.01 14.23
CA ILE A 572 -14.45 -5.16 13.18
C ILE A 572 -12.98 -4.95 13.51
N SER A 573 -12.08 -5.40 12.64
CA SER A 573 -10.64 -5.26 12.83
C SER A 573 -10.17 -3.82 12.61
N GLU A 574 -9.01 -3.48 13.17
CA GLU A 574 -8.39 -2.17 12.93
C GLU A 574 -8.14 -1.93 11.43
N ALA A 575 -7.83 -2.97 10.66
CA ALA A 575 -7.63 -2.83 9.22
C ALA A 575 -8.93 -2.53 8.47
N GLU A 576 -10.05 -3.13 8.86
CA GLU A 576 -11.37 -2.81 8.30
C GLU A 576 -11.79 -1.37 8.65
N ARG A 577 -11.55 -0.94 9.91
CA ARG A 577 -11.79 0.44 10.34
C ARG A 577 -10.98 1.43 9.49
N LEU A 578 -9.67 1.19 9.38
CA LEU A 578 -8.78 2.01 8.57
C LEU A 578 -9.18 2.01 7.09
N GLN A 579 -9.64 0.88 6.54
CA GLN A 579 -10.10 0.82 5.15
C GLN A 579 -11.34 1.69 4.91
N ILE A 580 -12.30 1.69 5.84
CA ILE A 580 -13.48 2.57 5.76
C ILE A 580 -13.03 4.03 5.88
N GLU A 581 -12.22 4.36 6.89
CA GLU A 581 -11.76 5.73 7.12
C GLU A 581 -10.90 6.26 5.96
N GLU A 582 -9.92 5.49 5.46
CA GLU A 582 -9.06 5.90 4.34
C GLU A 582 -9.84 6.18 3.07
N ARG A 583 -10.94 5.46 2.82
CA ARG A 583 -11.81 5.67 1.66
C ARG A 583 -12.42 7.07 1.66
N TRP A 584 -12.79 7.57 2.83
CA TRP A 584 -13.54 8.81 3.00
C TRP A 584 -12.65 10.01 3.38
N LEU A 585 -11.64 9.77 4.21
CA LEU A 585 -10.77 10.79 4.79
C LEU A 585 -9.41 10.91 4.06
N GLY A 586 -9.06 9.93 3.23
CA GLY A 586 -7.70 9.77 2.70
C GLY A 586 -6.77 9.12 3.73
N ARG A 587 -5.48 8.94 3.39
CA ARG A 587 -4.50 8.33 4.31
C ARG A 587 -4.40 9.15 5.60
N SER A 588 -4.91 8.59 6.69
CA SER A 588 -4.78 9.17 8.04
C SER A 588 -3.30 9.10 8.48
N PRO A 589 -2.75 10.15 9.12
CA PRO A 589 -1.36 10.13 9.58
C PRO A 589 -1.19 9.17 10.76
N VAL A 590 -0.89 7.91 10.44
CA VAL A 590 -0.17 6.88 11.22
C VAL A 590 -0.40 6.94 12.75
N SER A 591 -1.18 5.98 13.26
CA SER A 591 -1.30 5.65 14.70
C SER A 591 0.08 5.57 15.38
N GLU A 592 0.13 5.85 16.69
CA GLU A 592 1.38 5.95 17.45
C GLU A 592 2.34 4.78 17.18
N LEU A 593 3.42 5.06 16.45
CA LEU A 593 4.44 4.06 16.16
C LEU A 593 5.13 3.62 17.45
N PRO A 594 5.41 2.32 17.64
CA PRO A 594 6.09 1.85 18.84
C PRO A 594 7.46 2.52 19.03
N PRO A 595 7.90 2.77 20.28
CA PRO A 595 9.15 3.46 20.55
C PRO A 595 10.36 2.64 20.09
N VAL A 596 11.34 3.32 19.50
CA VAL A 596 12.58 2.69 19.00
C VAL A 596 13.47 2.29 20.18
N LYS A 597 13.93 1.03 20.20
CA LYS A 597 14.88 0.54 21.20
C LYS A 597 16.30 0.92 20.82
N LEU A 598 16.78 2.04 21.36
CA LEU A 598 18.15 2.51 21.20
C LEU A 598 19.07 1.98 22.30
N THR A 599 20.31 1.68 21.97
CA THR A 599 21.38 1.37 22.94
C THR A 599 21.76 2.61 23.76
N ARG A 600 22.53 2.42 24.84
CA ARG A 600 23.02 3.54 25.66
C ARG A 600 23.95 4.46 24.87
N GLU A 601 24.74 3.89 23.97
CA GLU A 601 25.67 4.63 23.12
C GLU A 601 24.93 5.48 22.09
N GLU A 602 23.97 4.90 21.38
CA GLU A 602 23.14 5.61 20.40
C GLU A 602 22.36 6.76 21.04
N ARG A 603 21.78 6.56 22.22
CA ARG A 603 21.08 7.63 22.95
C ARG A 603 22.01 8.78 23.31
N ARG A 604 23.22 8.49 23.79
CA ARG A 604 24.22 9.53 24.09
C ARG A 604 24.63 10.27 22.83
N TRP A 605 24.82 9.55 21.73
CA TRP A 605 25.17 10.13 20.44
C TRP A 605 24.06 11.08 19.96
N LEU A 606 22.79 10.65 19.97
CA LEU A 606 21.65 11.49 19.56
C LEU A 606 21.47 12.72 20.47
N GLN A 607 21.70 12.58 21.77
CA GLN A 607 21.67 13.72 22.71
C GLN A 607 22.75 14.77 22.39
N ALA A 608 23.92 14.34 21.92
CA ALA A 608 24.98 15.24 21.49
C ALA A 608 24.76 15.81 20.07
N HIS A 609 23.98 15.13 19.21
CA HIS A 609 23.79 15.46 17.80
C HIS A 609 22.33 15.77 17.46
N LYS A 610 21.75 16.77 18.15
CA LYS A 610 20.32 17.15 17.98
C LYS A 610 19.96 17.83 16.65
N LYS A 611 20.97 18.22 15.86
CA LYS A 611 20.82 18.89 14.57
C LYS A 611 21.61 18.11 13.53
N ILE A 612 20.92 17.38 12.66
CA ILE A 612 21.52 16.56 11.60
C ILE A 612 21.14 17.17 10.25
N ARG A 613 22.14 17.42 9.39
CA ARG A 613 22.00 18.13 8.12
C ARG A 613 21.68 17.16 6.98
N LEU A 614 20.60 17.47 6.27
CA LEU A 614 20.16 16.68 5.12
C LEU A 614 20.64 17.28 3.81
N GLY A 615 21.14 16.41 2.93
CA GLY A 615 21.29 16.68 1.50
C GLY A 615 20.20 15.96 0.72
N ILE A 616 19.45 16.67 -0.11
CA ILE A 616 18.33 16.10 -0.87
C ILE A 616 18.46 16.43 -2.34
N ASP A 617 17.84 15.64 -3.21
CA ASP A 617 17.57 16.12 -4.57
C ASP A 617 16.44 17.18 -4.53
N ARG A 618 16.69 18.35 -5.12
CA ARG A 618 15.72 19.46 -5.11
C ARG A 618 14.59 19.29 -6.14
N ALA A 619 14.76 18.42 -7.14
CA ALA A 619 13.89 18.33 -8.31
C ALA A 619 13.61 16.88 -8.71
N TRP A 620 13.26 16.04 -7.73
CA TRP A 620 12.99 14.61 -7.92
C TRP A 620 11.59 14.18 -7.41
N PRO A 621 10.51 14.87 -7.81
CA PRO A 621 9.16 14.48 -7.39
C PRO A 621 8.75 13.12 -7.99
N PRO A 622 7.93 12.31 -7.28
CA PRO A 622 7.36 12.56 -5.95
C PRO A 622 8.28 12.09 -4.81
N MET A 623 9.51 11.64 -5.14
CA MET A 623 10.43 11.04 -4.18
C MET A 623 10.93 12.08 -3.17
N GLU A 624 11.53 13.15 -3.66
CA GLU A 624 11.97 14.27 -2.86
C GLU A 624 12.16 15.52 -3.70
N PHE A 625 11.70 16.67 -3.20
CA PHE A 625 11.79 17.93 -3.91
C PHE A 625 11.62 19.12 -2.98
N ILE A 626 12.00 20.29 -3.47
CA ILE A 626 11.63 21.57 -2.87
C ILE A 626 10.46 22.14 -3.68
N ASP A 627 9.33 22.40 -3.03
CA ASP A 627 8.16 23.00 -3.68
C ASP A 627 8.35 24.49 -3.98
N ASP A 628 7.39 25.10 -4.69
CA ASP A 628 7.44 26.52 -5.07
C ASP A 628 7.49 27.48 -3.86
N LYS A 629 7.14 27.01 -2.66
CA LYS A 629 7.22 27.76 -1.40
C LYS A 629 8.59 27.60 -0.71
N GLY A 630 9.51 26.84 -1.30
CA GLY A 630 10.80 26.54 -0.70
C GLY A 630 10.74 25.51 0.43
N GLU A 631 9.68 24.70 0.49
CA GLU A 631 9.51 23.66 1.49
C GLU A 631 9.93 22.29 0.97
N TYR A 632 10.55 21.51 1.85
CA TYR A 632 10.95 20.13 1.57
C TYR A 632 9.72 19.22 1.58
N ARG A 633 9.47 18.58 0.45
CA ARG A 633 8.31 17.71 0.20
C ARG A 633 8.75 16.39 -0.43
N GLY A 634 7.81 15.46 -0.53
CA GLY A 634 7.99 14.16 -1.16
C GLY A 634 8.00 13.01 -0.15
N ILE A 635 8.13 11.80 -0.68
CA ILE A 635 8.11 10.56 0.11
C ILE A 635 9.27 10.56 1.13
N SER A 636 10.47 10.98 0.73
CA SER A 636 11.62 11.02 1.66
C SER A 636 11.38 12.00 2.80
N HIS A 637 10.74 13.15 2.56
CA HIS A 637 10.36 14.09 3.62
C HIS A 637 9.48 13.42 4.68
N ASP A 638 8.50 12.63 4.27
CA ASP A 638 7.59 11.93 5.20
C ASP A 638 8.32 10.87 6.02
N PHE A 639 9.22 10.09 5.40
CA PHE A 639 10.09 9.17 6.11
C PHE A 639 10.97 9.90 7.14
N MET A 640 11.64 10.98 6.72
CA MET A 640 12.50 11.74 7.62
C MET A 640 11.70 12.33 8.77
N ARG A 641 10.51 12.87 8.53
CA ARG A 641 9.61 13.37 9.59
C ARG A 641 9.27 12.27 10.61
N LEU A 642 8.93 11.07 10.16
CA LEU A 642 8.62 9.93 11.03
C LEU A 642 9.84 9.48 11.86
N ILE A 643 11.01 9.37 11.21
CA ILE A 643 12.27 9.02 11.89
C ILE A 643 12.63 10.08 12.94
N GLY A 644 12.47 11.37 12.58
CA GLY A 644 12.73 12.48 13.49
C GLY A 644 11.85 12.43 14.73
N ARG A 645 10.55 12.12 14.55
CA ARG A 645 9.60 11.93 15.67
C ARG A 645 10.00 10.74 16.55
N GLN A 646 10.34 9.59 15.95
CA GLN A 646 10.71 8.39 16.70
C GLN A 646 12.02 8.52 17.48
N LEU A 647 12.99 9.26 16.94
CA LEU A 647 14.30 9.49 17.55
C LEU A 647 14.35 10.76 18.42
N GLU A 648 13.26 11.52 18.47
CA GLU A 648 13.17 12.82 19.14
C GLU A 648 14.25 13.84 18.69
N ILE A 649 14.58 13.83 17.39
CA ILE A 649 15.55 14.75 16.78
C ILE A 649 14.89 15.73 15.82
N LYS A 650 15.59 16.85 15.56
CA LYS A 650 15.19 17.81 14.54
C LYS A 650 16.18 17.75 13.37
N TRP A 651 15.66 17.46 12.19
CA TRP A 651 16.42 17.62 10.95
C TRP A 651 16.65 19.10 10.67
N VAL A 652 17.87 19.45 10.22
CA VAL A 652 18.13 20.78 9.69
C VAL A 652 17.46 20.87 8.32
N LYS A 653 16.64 21.91 8.11
CA LYS A 653 15.94 22.13 6.84
C LYS A 653 16.96 22.07 5.69
N PRO A 654 16.77 21.17 4.70
CA PRO A 654 17.70 21.07 3.58
C PRO A 654 17.63 22.35 2.73
N LYS A 655 18.78 22.73 2.16
CA LYS A 655 18.88 23.85 1.22
C LYS A 655 18.69 23.31 -0.20
N ALA A 656 17.99 24.06 -1.05
CA ALA A 656 17.94 23.78 -2.48
C ALA A 656 19.34 24.03 -3.08
N MET A 657 20.00 22.97 -3.53
CA MET A 657 21.30 23.03 -4.20
C MET A 657 21.34 22.02 -5.36
N PRO A 658 22.20 22.22 -6.37
CA PRO A 658 22.44 21.22 -7.41
C PRO A 658 22.88 19.87 -6.82
N TRP A 659 22.50 18.77 -7.46
CA TRP A 659 22.80 17.42 -6.96
C TRP A 659 24.30 17.16 -6.76
N GLU A 660 25.16 17.71 -7.62
CA GLU A 660 26.61 17.60 -7.46
C GLU A 660 27.13 18.30 -6.19
N GLU A 661 26.51 19.42 -5.78
CA GLU A 661 26.85 20.08 -4.52
C GLU A 661 26.42 19.25 -3.31
N VAL A 662 25.32 18.49 -3.42
CA VAL A 662 24.93 17.51 -2.39
C VAL A 662 25.98 16.40 -2.27
N LEU A 663 26.42 15.84 -3.40
CA LEU A 663 27.45 14.81 -3.44
C LEU A 663 28.81 15.32 -2.93
N LYS A 664 29.15 16.57 -3.22
CA LYS A 664 30.34 17.22 -2.66
C LYS A 664 30.19 17.43 -1.16
N GLY A 665 29.03 17.91 -0.70
CA GLY A 665 28.79 18.24 0.69
C GLY A 665 28.87 17.05 1.64
N ILE A 666 28.41 15.87 1.21
CA ILE A 666 28.55 14.64 2.01
C ILE A 666 30.02 14.18 2.10
N ARG A 667 30.82 14.35 1.03
CA ARG A 667 32.28 14.03 1.03
C ARG A 667 33.06 14.98 1.93
N GLU A 668 32.72 16.26 1.88
CA GLU A 668 33.35 17.33 2.67
C GLU A 668 32.77 17.44 4.09
N LYS A 669 31.80 16.58 4.46
CA LYS A 669 31.14 16.55 5.77
C LYS A 669 30.41 17.85 6.13
N THR A 670 30.00 18.63 5.13
CA THR A 670 29.10 19.77 5.28
C THR A 670 27.63 19.35 5.32
N LEU A 671 27.34 18.12 4.87
CA LEU A 671 26.09 17.39 5.04
C LEU A 671 26.34 16.10 5.83
N ASP A 672 25.32 15.59 6.52
CA ASP A 672 25.45 14.42 7.40
C ASP A 672 24.71 13.20 6.83
N VAL A 673 23.54 13.39 6.20
CA VAL A 673 22.69 12.32 5.69
C VAL A 673 22.11 12.71 4.33
N ILE A 674 22.06 11.76 3.40
CA ILE A 674 21.27 11.87 2.16
C ILE A 674 20.11 10.87 2.26
N PRO A 675 18.83 11.33 2.30
CA PRO A 675 17.69 10.44 2.52
C PRO A 675 17.51 9.35 1.47
N LEU A 676 17.71 9.67 0.18
CA LEU A 676 17.60 8.71 -0.92
C LEU A 676 18.90 8.71 -1.74
N MET A 677 19.59 7.57 -1.73
CA MET A 677 20.84 7.40 -2.47
C MET A 677 20.99 5.96 -2.96
N ALA A 678 21.20 5.79 -4.26
CA ALA A 678 21.58 4.50 -4.82
C ALA A 678 23.05 4.17 -4.46
N PRO A 679 23.34 2.98 -3.88
CA PRO A 679 24.70 2.57 -3.59
C PRO A 679 25.47 2.26 -4.87
N ASN A 680 26.74 2.67 -4.94
CA ASN A 680 27.68 2.23 -5.98
C ASN A 680 29.07 1.99 -5.37
N ARG A 681 30.00 1.43 -6.16
CA ARG A 681 31.36 1.07 -5.67
C ARG A 681 32.10 2.27 -5.08
N GLU A 682 32.05 3.42 -5.75
CA GLU A 682 32.72 4.65 -5.30
C GLU A 682 32.09 5.18 -4.01
N ARG A 683 30.77 5.30 -3.96
CA ARG A 683 30.00 5.85 -2.83
C ARG A 683 30.20 5.07 -1.54
N LYS A 684 30.33 3.75 -1.64
CA LYS A 684 30.61 2.88 -0.48
C LYS A 684 31.97 3.15 0.19
N THR A 685 32.89 3.86 -0.48
CA THR A 685 34.18 4.23 0.14
C THR A 685 34.07 5.39 1.13
N TYR A 686 32.99 6.20 1.06
CA TYR A 686 32.81 7.39 1.90
C TYR A 686 31.41 7.54 2.51
N MET A 687 30.47 6.62 2.24
CA MET A 687 29.12 6.59 2.82
C MET A 687 28.75 5.19 3.31
N ASN A 688 28.04 5.15 4.44
CA ASN A 688 27.36 3.97 4.94
C ASN A 688 25.90 3.99 4.47
N PHE A 689 25.39 2.84 4.04
CA PHE A 689 24.02 2.69 3.55
C PHE A 689 23.17 1.94 4.56
N THR A 690 21.96 2.42 4.78
CA THR A 690 20.94 1.68 5.53
C THR A 690 20.44 0.50 4.70
N ARG A 691 19.50 -0.25 5.28
CA ARG A 691 18.59 -1.10 4.50
C ARG A 691 17.89 -0.23 3.45
N PRO A 692 17.64 -0.73 2.22
CA PRO A 692 16.92 0.04 1.21
C PRO A 692 15.57 0.53 1.73
N LEU A 693 15.30 1.82 1.59
CA LEU A 693 14.00 2.43 1.89
C LEU A 693 13.02 2.25 0.73
N VAL A 694 13.54 2.22 -0.50
CA VAL A 694 12.79 2.22 -1.75
C VAL A 694 13.48 1.29 -2.73
N ASN A 695 12.70 0.44 -3.41
CA ASN A 695 13.15 -0.30 -4.59
C ASN A 695 12.40 0.26 -5.80
N ALA A 696 13.12 0.92 -6.70
CA ALA A 696 12.55 1.53 -7.90
C ALA A 696 13.19 0.92 -9.15
N GLN A 697 12.37 0.57 -10.13
CA GLN A 697 12.82 0.02 -11.39
C GLN A 697 13.35 1.15 -12.29
N VAL A 698 14.46 0.89 -12.98
CA VAL A 698 14.98 1.74 -14.05
C VAL A 698 14.24 1.39 -15.34
N VAL A 699 13.74 2.40 -16.03
CA VAL A 699 12.97 2.29 -17.28
C VAL A 699 13.59 3.16 -18.37
N ILE A 700 13.33 2.76 -19.61
CA ILE A 700 13.62 3.54 -20.81
C ILE A 700 12.33 4.23 -21.23
N ILE A 701 12.40 5.54 -21.52
CA ILE A 701 11.25 6.33 -21.94
C ILE A 701 11.59 7.04 -23.25
N ASN A 702 10.82 6.77 -24.30
CA ASN A 702 10.94 7.40 -25.61
C ASN A 702 9.65 8.17 -25.97
N ARG A 703 9.60 8.75 -27.17
CA ARG A 703 8.40 9.46 -27.65
C ARG A 703 7.29 8.48 -28.01
N ARG A 704 6.05 8.86 -27.71
CA ARG A 704 4.86 8.05 -28.03
C ARG A 704 4.77 7.79 -29.54
N GLY A 705 4.64 6.51 -29.90
CA GLY A 705 4.52 6.06 -31.29
C GLY A 705 5.85 5.73 -31.97
N GLU A 706 6.98 5.97 -31.30
CA GLU A 706 8.28 5.46 -31.75
C GLU A 706 8.45 3.99 -31.34
N VAL A 707 8.75 3.14 -32.32
CA VAL A 707 8.99 1.70 -32.18
C VAL A 707 10.48 1.40 -32.36
N GLY A 708 10.96 0.32 -31.75
CA GLY A 708 12.35 -0.16 -31.90
C GLY A 708 13.28 0.16 -30.74
N VAL A 709 12.75 0.34 -29.52
CA VAL A 709 13.55 0.38 -28.28
C VAL A 709 12.88 -0.55 -27.29
N ASP A 710 13.35 -1.80 -27.26
CA ASP A 710 12.88 -2.84 -26.35
C ASP A 710 13.82 -2.97 -25.14
N ASP A 711 15.13 -2.77 -25.36
CA ASP A 711 16.15 -2.78 -24.31
C ASP A 711 17.25 -1.70 -24.49
N LEU A 712 18.25 -1.70 -23.61
CA LEU A 712 19.34 -0.72 -23.63
C LEU A 712 20.28 -0.89 -24.84
N THR A 713 20.39 -2.09 -25.42
CA THR A 713 21.26 -2.36 -26.56
C THR A 713 20.73 -1.71 -27.85
N ASP A 714 19.42 -1.52 -27.95
CA ASP A 714 18.78 -0.76 -29.03
C ASP A 714 19.18 0.73 -29.04
N LEU A 715 19.76 1.22 -27.93
CA LEU A 715 20.24 2.60 -27.79
C LEU A 715 21.73 2.76 -28.13
N ASN A 716 22.41 1.71 -28.59
CA ASN A 716 23.82 1.82 -28.98
C ASN A 716 23.99 2.85 -30.11
N GLY A 717 24.96 3.77 -29.93
CA GLY A 717 25.19 4.91 -30.81
C GLY A 717 24.16 6.04 -30.72
N GLN A 718 23.10 5.87 -29.92
CA GLN A 718 22.04 6.87 -29.75
C GLN A 718 22.38 7.85 -28.63
N ARG A 719 21.80 9.05 -28.72
CA ARG A 719 21.89 10.06 -27.66
C ARG A 719 20.81 9.84 -26.62
N VAL A 720 21.20 9.52 -25.40
CA VAL A 720 20.29 9.17 -24.30
C VAL A 720 20.35 10.22 -23.21
N ALA A 721 19.19 10.76 -22.84
CA ALA A 721 19.10 11.74 -21.76
C ALA A 721 19.22 11.04 -20.39
N VAL A 722 20.12 11.52 -19.55
CA VAL A 722 20.29 11.07 -18.16
C VAL A 722 20.61 12.23 -17.24
N VAL A 723 20.37 12.06 -15.93
CA VAL A 723 20.67 13.11 -14.94
C VAL A 723 22.11 13.01 -14.49
N ARG A 724 22.79 14.16 -14.43
CA ARG A 724 24.18 14.28 -13.99
C ARG A 724 24.34 13.76 -12.56
N GLY A 725 25.32 12.89 -12.34
CA GLY A 725 25.64 12.35 -11.01
C GLY A 725 24.68 11.30 -10.47
N TYR A 726 23.69 10.84 -11.25
CA TYR A 726 22.85 9.69 -10.88
C TYR A 726 23.59 8.36 -11.12
N SER A 727 23.25 7.31 -10.37
CA SER A 727 23.88 5.99 -10.52
C SER A 727 23.72 5.42 -11.93
N VAL A 728 22.53 5.61 -12.53
CA VAL A 728 22.24 5.15 -13.89
C VAL A 728 23.22 5.67 -14.93
N THR A 729 23.69 6.91 -14.77
CA THR A 729 24.68 7.52 -15.65
C THR A 729 26.01 6.77 -15.59
N PHE A 730 26.45 6.38 -14.38
CA PHE A 730 27.67 5.58 -14.21
C PHE A 730 27.50 4.15 -14.73
N ASP A 731 26.33 3.54 -14.50
CA ASP A 731 26.06 2.18 -14.95
C ASP A 731 25.99 2.10 -16.48
N LEU A 732 25.35 3.07 -17.15
CA LEU A 732 25.34 3.14 -18.62
C LEU A 732 26.75 3.34 -19.20
N GLN A 733 27.54 4.27 -18.65
CA GLN A 733 28.91 4.50 -19.12
C GLN A 733 29.82 3.29 -18.95
N ARG A 734 29.58 2.48 -17.90
CA ARG A 734 30.36 1.27 -17.61
C ARG A 734 29.93 0.10 -18.50
N ASP A 735 28.63 -0.17 -18.56
CA ASP A 735 28.08 -1.41 -19.09
C ASP A 735 27.64 -1.28 -20.56
N TYR A 736 27.34 -0.06 -21.01
CA TYR A 736 26.87 0.25 -22.37
C TYR A 736 27.66 1.44 -22.97
N PRO A 737 28.98 1.29 -23.16
CA PRO A 737 29.85 2.39 -23.57
C PRO A 737 29.56 2.96 -24.97
N GLU A 738 28.76 2.26 -25.77
CA GLU A 738 28.32 2.72 -27.10
C GLU A 738 27.13 3.69 -27.02
N ILE A 739 26.39 3.72 -25.89
CA ILE A 739 25.35 4.71 -25.66
C ILE A 739 26.02 6.07 -25.41
N VAL A 740 25.50 7.13 -26.02
CA VAL A 740 26.01 8.50 -25.85
C VAL A 740 25.14 9.26 -24.83
N PRO A 741 25.53 9.34 -23.55
CA PRO A 741 24.72 10.02 -22.54
C PRO A 741 24.82 11.54 -22.67
N ASP A 742 23.68 12.21 -22.81
CA ASP A 742 23.54 13.65 -22.61
C ASP A 742 23.12 13.92 -21.16
N LEU A 743 23.89 14.76 -20.47
CA LEU A 743 23.73 15.02 -19.05
C LEU A 743 22.86 16.26 -18.80
N TYR A 744 21.79 16.08 -18.04
CA TYR A 744 20.85 17.12 -17.61
C TYR A 744 20.88 17.34 -16.10
N ASP A 745 20.37 18.47 -15.63
CA ASP A 745 20.43 18.85 -14.21
C ASP A 745 19.29 18.22 -13.38
N ASN A 746 18.18 17.85 -14.03
CA ASN A 746 17.04 17.20 -13.41
C ASN A 746 16.25 16.34 -14.42
N VAL A 747 15.34 15.51 -13.90
CA VAL A 747 14.53 14.59 -14.73
C VAL A 747 13.60 15.34 -15.68
N GLY A 748 13.03 16.47 -15.26
CA GLY A 748 12.12 17.27 -16.10
C GLY A 748 12.80 17.79 -17.37
N GLU A 749 14.03 18.31 -17.26
CA GLU A 749 14.83 18.73 -18.41
C GLU A 749 15.19 17.57 -19.33
N ALA A 750 15.56 16.42 -18.76
CA ALA A 750 15.91 15.22 -19.50
C ALA A 750 14.71 14.68 -20.31
N LEU A 751 13.52 14.60 -19.69
CA LEU A 751 12.28 14.21 -20.35
C LEU A 751 11.84 15.23 -21.42
N HIS A 752 11.99 16.53 -21.14
CA HIS A 752 11.72 17.57 -22.14
C HIS A 752 12.64 17.42 -23.36
N ALA A 753 13.90 17.03 -23.17
CA ALA A 753 14.80 16.81 -24.30
C ALA A 753 14.38 15.63 -25.18
N VAL A 754 13.86 14.55 -24.59
CA VAL A 754 13.26 13.43 -25.33
C VAL A 754 12.02 13.89 -26.07
N SER A 755 11.11 14.61 -25.39
CA SER A 755 9.90 15.17 -26.00
C SER A 755 10.20 16.08 -27.19
N ALA A 756 11.25 16.91 -27.07
CA ALA A 756 11.68 17.87 -28.09
C ALA A 756 12.48 17.27 -29.25
N GLY A 757 12.69 15.94 -29.32
CA GLY A 757 13.46 15.34 -30.42
C GLY A 757 14.97 15.34 -30.24
N ARG A 758 15.50 15.89 -29.13
CA ARG A 758 16.96 16.06 -28.93
C ARG A 758 17.65 14.76 -28.49
N ASN A 759 16.92 13.92 -27.77
CA ASN A 759 17.37 12.62 -27.31
C ASN A 759 16.41 11.53 -27.79
N THR A 760 16.95 10.34 -28.05
CA THR A 760 16.18 9.17 -28.47
C THR A 760 15.33 8.64 -27.32
N ALA A 761 15.94 8.56 -26.14
CA ALA A 761 15.26 8.11 -24.93
C ALA A 761 15.83 8.79 -23.67
N PHE A 762 15.08 8.69 -22.58
CA PHE A 762 15.50 8.97 -21.22
C PHE A 762 15.61 7.65 -20.46
N VAL A 763 16.64 7.52 -19.62
CA VAL A 763 16.79 6.36 -18.73
C VAL A 763 16.80 6.83 -17.29
N GLY A 764 15.84 6.36 -16.49
CA GLY A 764 15.66 6.77 -15.10
C GLY A 764 14.64 5.90 -14.37
N ILE A 765 14.23 6.27 -13.16
CA ILE A 765 13.32 5.42 -12.37
C ILE A 765 11.85 5.69 -12.67
N LEU A 766 11.04 4.63 -12.72
CA LEU A 766 9.61 4.71 -13.04
C LEU A 766 8.79 5.63 -12.12
N PRO A 767 8.96 5.62 -10.77
CA PRO A 767 8.14 6.45 -9.89
C PRO A 767 8.28 7.96 -10.14
N VAL A 768 9.44 8.39 -10.63
CA VAL A 768 9.73 9.81 -10.91
C VAL A 768 9.34 10.17 -12.32
N ALA A 769 9.61 9.28 -13.27
CA ALA A 769 9.33 9.58 -14.67
C ALA A 769 7.85 9.40 -15.06
N GLY A 770 7.11 8.60 -14.30
CA GLY A 770 5.66 8.44 -14.44
C GLY A 770 4.82 9.42 -13.63
N TYR A 771 5.45 10.27 -12.80
CA TYR A 771 4.82 11.38 -12.09
C TYR A 771 4.84 12.63 -12.97
#